data_AF-A0A9P9R7T1-F1
#
_entry.id   AF-A0A9P9R7T1-F1
#
_cell.length_a   1.000
_cell.length_b   1.000
_cell.length_c   1.000
_cell.angle_alpha   90.00
_cell.angle_beta   90.00
_cell.angle_gamma   90.00
#
_symmetry.space_group_name_H-M   'P 1'
#
loop_
_entity.id
_entity.type
_entity.pdbx_description
1 polymer ?
#
loop_
_entity_poly.entity_id
_entity_poly.type
_entity_poly.pdbx_seq_one_letter_code
_entity_poly.pdbx_strand_id
1 'polypeptide(L)'
;MPPVRIGCYGAFWGDSPWAIKQFIRGPDKQVDYLVADYLAEVTMGLLARSARSNQGSQKKSLAAGFISEFADLALLPNLDAILEKRIKMVTNAGGLDPVGLKEYIESQLAERGLSDKLKVAAVHGDDIMGQKETLLKEGRFHNFDPVAGSVEEGIHESTEYLSLNAYLGAQPIAVALEQGADIVITGRCVDSALVLGPLAHELGWTFGSSCDDLDRLASASLAGHIIECGAQATGGNYTDWEQSAFSPHGGWSNMGYPILTFFPDNSFAISKPPRTGGVVNTRSVCEQMLYEVLDTENYILPDVILDLSRVTISQSSPDSVLVRGARGKPPTPWLKCTAVRQQGYRISVDMLVSGEQAERKAKTLGRAIVERTNALAAANHADPIPNDDHEIIIIGAEHHLGHGGSSGERREVVLRVTARHEKRSVLDIMGKEAASFLTNSAPGICMLTSGRPKTSPNFVGSSALVRRDSLHPVVFVGSQKSPIDVPLTLDGCLSGKPSTSLDSATAVSGVALSPTLPPQGLMWRAKLHEVATGRSGDKGDSANVAIIARDATFYEHILQQVTPQVVFSALQHLIAPGGAVTRFAVPGVHAVNFVITKALGGGGLSSLRLDRYVLRYSSCPRLTMFVSIGRPKAMLNYCSR
;
A
#
# COMPACT_ATOMS: atom_id res chain seq x y z
N MET A 1 -18.45 -3.41 -27.84
CA MET A 1 -18.96 -3.15 -26.49
C MET A 1 -18.57 -1.74 -26.08
N PRO A 2 -19.40 -1.00 -25.33
CA PRO A 2 -19.00 0.30 -24.80
C PRO A 2 -17.85 0.15 -23.78
N PRO A 3 -17.02 1.18 -23.56
CA PRO A 3 -16.03 1.18 -22.48
C PRO A 3 -16.71 1.12 -21.10
N VAL A 4 -16.07 0.45 -20.14
CA VAL A 4 -16.53 0.39 -18.75
C VAL A 4 -15.83 1.47 -17.92
N ARG A 5 -16.59 2.21 -17.11
CA ARG A 5 -16.05 3.31 -16.29
C ARG A 5 -16.12 3.01 -14.81
N ILE A 6 -14.98 3.12 -14.12
CA ILE A 6 -14.85 2.79 -12.69
C ILE A 6 -14.20 3.97 -11.98
N GLY A 7 -14.86 4.48 -10.93
CA GLY A 7 -14.28 5.48 -10.02
C GLY A 7 -13.77 4.82 -8.75
N CYS A 8 -12.55 5.15 -8.32
CA CYS A 8 -12.05 4.74 -7.01
C CYS A 8 -12.08 5.94 -6.07
N TYR A 9 -12.77 5.84 -4.93
CA TYR A 9 -12.99 6.98 -4.03
C TYR A 9 -12.30 6.84 -2.66
N GLY A 10 -11.60 5.75 -2.39
CA GLY A 10 -10.98 5.52 -1.09
C GLY A 10 -9.73 4.65 -1.17
N ALA A 11 -8.78 4.94 -0.27
CA ALA A 11 -7.47 4.28 -0.18
C ALA A 11 -7.31 3.35 1.04
N PHE A 12 -7.99 3.64 2.15
CA PHE A 12 -7.87 2.91 3.42
C PHE A 12 -9.01 3.30 4.38
N TRP A 13 -9.15 2.56 5.49
CA TRP A 13 -10.09 2.91 6.56
C TRP A 13 -9.74 4.24 7.24
N GLY A 14 -10.57 5.26 7.00
CA GLY A 14 -10.38 6.61 7.53
C GLY A 14 -10.04 7.64 6.45
N ASP A 15 -9.94 7.23 5.18
CA ASP A 15 -9.89 8.16 4.05
C ASP A 15 -11.24 8.93 3.90
N SER A 16 -11.25 9.97 3.08
CA SER A 16 -12.36 10.91 2.94
C SER A 16 -13.62 10.25 2.35
N PRO A 17 -14.70 10.05 3.13
CA PRO A 17 -15.95 9.51 2.60
C PRO A 17 -16.65 10.48 1.64
N TRP A 18 -16.19 11.75 1.58
CA TRP A 18 -16.75 12.79 0.72
C TRP A 18 -16.32 12.65 -0.74
N ALA A 19 -15.23 11.90 -1.02
CA ALA A 19 -14.70 11.71 -2.37
C ALA A 19 -15.75 11.10 -3.33
N ILE A 20 -16.61 10.22 -2.83
CA ILE A 20 -17.69 9.59 -3.61
C ILE A 20 -18.58 10.61 -4.32
N LYS A 21 -18.78 11.79 -3.70
CA LYS A 21 -19.66 12.84 -4.23
C LYS A 21 -19.15 13.44 -5.54
N GLN A 22 -17.87 13.29 -5.86
CA GLN A 22 -17.30 13.78 -7.11
C GLN A 22 -17.82 13.01 -8.33
N PHE A 23 -18.19 11.74 -8.15
CA PHE A 23 -18.63 10.84 -9.22
C PHE A 23 -20.15 10.85 -9.44
N ILE A 24 -20.91 11.11 -8.36
CA ILE A 24 -22.38 10.98 -8.36
C ILE A 24 -23.11 12.32 -8.45
N ARG A 25 -22.42 13.45 -8.24
CA ARG A 25 -23.02 14.79 -8.42
C ARG A 25 -23.18 15.14 -9.89
N GLY A 26 -24.22 15.91 -10.19
CA GLY A 26 -24.58 16.33 -11.55
C GLY A 26 -25.64 15.41 -12.19
N PRO A 27 -26.17 15.81 -13.35
CA PRO A 27 -27.22 15.06 -14.04
C PRO A 27 -26.69 13.80 -14.72
N ASP A 28 -25.44 13.81 -15.19
CA ASP A 28 -24.90 12.74 -16.02
C ASP A 28 -24.30 11.59 -15.20
N LYS A 29 -24.45 10.35 -15.69
CA LYS A 29 -23.75 9.18 -15.15
C LYS A 29 -22.28 9.23 -15.59
N GLN A 30 -21.38 9.48 -14.63
CA GLN A 30 -19.94 9.58 -14.91
C GLN A 30 -19.23 8.22 -14.88
N VAL A 31 -19.70 7.28 -14.05
CA VAL A 31 -19.09 5.96 -13.83
C VAL A 31 -20.16 4.89 -13.73
N ASP A 32 -19.82 3.65 -14.08
CA ASP A 32 -20.66 2.47 -13.94
C ASP A 32 -20.48 1.81 -12.57
N TYR A 33 -19.25 1.86 -12.05
CA TYR A 33 -18.87 1.30 -10.76
C TYR A 33 -18.16 2.32 -9.87
N LEU A 34 -18.35 2.17 -8.58
CA LEU A 34 -17.55 2.80 -7.54
C LEU A 34 -16.85 1.74 -6.70
N VAL A 35 -15.55 1.90 -6.53
CA VAL A 35 -14.73 1.01 -5.71
C VAL A 35 -14.04 1.79 -4.60
N ALA A 36 -13.79 1.11 -3.49
CA ALA A 36 -12.95 1.65 -2.41
C ALA A 36 -12.31 0.53 -1.60
N ASP A 37 -11.03 0.72 -1.34
CA ASP A 37 -10.25 -0.11 -0.43
C ASP A 37 -10.30 0.47 0.99
N TYR A 38 -10.47 -0.41 1.96
CA TYR A 38 -10.50 -0.11 3.39
C TYR A 38 -9.49 -0.93 4.20
N LEU A 39 -8.86 -1.96 3.62
CA LEU A 39 -8.07 -2.92 4.37
C LEU A 39 -6.57 -2.69 4.18
N ALA A 40 -5.93 -2.14 5.20
CA ALA A 40 -4.49 -2.27 5.40
C ALA A 40 -4.18 -3.38 6.42
N GLU A 41 -2.94 -3.85 6.48
CA GLU A 41 -2.52 -4.89 7.44
C GLU A 41 -2.83 -4.48 8.90
N VAL A 42 -2.74 -3.19 9.22
CA VAL A 42 -3.09 -2.66 10.56
C VAL A 42 -4.58 -2.73 10.84
N THR A 43 -5.42 -2.52 9.82
CA THR A 43 -6.88 -2.57 9.95
C THR A 43 -7.33 -3.94 10.41
N MET A 44 -6.77 -5.01 9.84
CA MET A 44 -7.10 -6.39 10.21
C MET A 44 -6.81 -6.67 11.70
N GLY A 45 -5.64 -6.24 12.20
CA GLY A 45 -5.29 -6.39 13.62
C GLY A 45 -6.21 -5.62 14.57
N LEU A 46 -6.63 -4.42 14.17
CA LEU A 46 -7.57 -3.59 14.94
C LEU A 46 -8.97 -4.23 14.97
N LEU A 47 -9.48 -4.68 13.82
CA LEU A 47 -10.77 -5.38 13.73
C LEU A 47 -10.77 -6.67 14.55
N ALA A 48 -9.70 -7.48 14.45
CA ALA A 48 -9.59 -8.74 15.18
C ALA A 48 -9.62 -8.52 16.70
N ARG A 49 -8.91 -7.48 17.17
CA ARG A 49 -8.92 -7.11 18.59
C ARG A 49 -10.29 -6.61 19.05
N SER A 50 -10.95 -5.79 18.24
CA SER A 50 -12.31 -5.29 18.53
C SER A 50 -13.30 -6.47 18.65
N ALA A 51 -13.26 -7.40 17.69
CA ALA A 51 -14.09 -8.60 17.66
C ALA A 51 -13.90 -9.46 18.92
N ARG A 52 -12.65 -9.73 19.32
CA ARG A 52 -12.35 -10.51 20.55
C ARG A 52 -12.77 -9.80 21.83
N SER A 53 -12.59 -8.48 21.91
CA SER A 53 -12.96 -7.70 23.10
C SER A 53 -14.48 -7.72 23.36
N ASN A 54 -15.27 -7.91 22.31
CA ASN A 54 -16.73 -7.94 22.36
C ASN A 54 -17.32 -9.34 22.61
N GLN A 55 -16.52 -10.42 22.58
CA GLN A 55 -16.99 -11.80 22.85
C GLN A 55 -17.46 -12.04 24.30
N GLY A 56 -17.24 -11.08 25.21
CA GLY A 56 -17.63 -11.17 26.64
C GLY A 56 -18.65 -10.12 27.12
N SER A 57 -19.06 -9.17 26.29
CA SER A 57 -19.98 -8.09 26.68
C SER A 57 -21.39 -8.34 26.13
N GLN A 58 -22.42 -8.33 26.99
CA GLN A 58 -23.84 -8.46 26.59
C GLN A 58 -24.31 -7.39 25.59
N LYS A 59 -23.52 -6.32 25.37
CA LYS A 59 -23.65 -5.43 24.22
C LYS A 59 -22.77 -5.96 23.09
N LYS A 60 -23.32 -6.82 22.23
CA LYS A 60 -22.81 -6.97 20.85
C LYS A 60 -22.91 -5.58 20.20
N SER A 61 -21.82 -4.81 20.13
CA SER A 61 -21.82 -3.71 19.17
C SER A 61 -21.92 -4.34 17.78
N LEU A 62 -22.92 -3.95 16.98
CA LEU A 62 -23.16 -4.52 15.65
C LEU A 62 -21.93 -4.50 14.72
N ALA A 63 -20.90 -3.69 14.99
CA ALA A 63 -19.72 -3.47 14.15
C ALA A 63 -18.43 -4.21 14.60
N ALA A 64 -18.55 -5.41 15.19
CA ALA A 64 -17.42 -6.14 15.74
C ALA A 64 -16.75 -7.06 14.70
N GLY A 65 -16.25 -6.53 13.57
CA GLY A 65 -15.56 -7.34 12.56
C GLY A 65 -15.46 -6.72 11.16
N PHE A 66 -16.31 -5.75 10.86
CA PHE A 66 -16.35 -5.03 9.59
C PHE A 66 -16.31 -3.51 9.81
N ILE A 67 -16.22 -2.74 8.72
CA ILE A 67 -16.09 -1.28 8.73
C ILE A 67 -17.43 -0.65 8.36
N SER A 68 -18.22 -0.25 9.37
CA SER A 68 -19.58 0.27 9.14
C SER A 68 -19.57 1.63 8.44
N GLU A 69 -18.47 2.37 8.49
CA GLU A 69 -18.33 3.69 7.86
C GLU A 69 -18.52 3.65 6.34
N PHE A 70 -18.27 2.51 5.69
CA PHE A 70 -18.67 2.33 4.29
C PHE A 70 -20.19 2.50 4.13
N ALA A 71 -20.98 1.79 4.94
CA ALA A 71 -22.43 1.91 4.92
C ALA A 71 -22.87 3.32 5.36
N ASP A 72 -22.39 3.77 6.51
CA ASP A 72 -22.88 4.96 7.22
C ASP A 72 -22.52 6.27 6.52
N LEU A 73 -21.32 6.34 5.92
CA LEU A 73 -20.76 7.59 5.38
C LEU A 73 -20.68 7.61 3.86
N ALA A 74 -20.50 6.46 3.21
CA ALA A 74 -20.35 6.39 1.75
C ALA A 74 -21.63 5.93 1.04
N LEU A 75 -22.26 4.82 1.45
CA LEU A 75 -23.42 4.26 0.77
C LEU A 75 -24.73 4.98 1.13
N LEU A 76 -25.15 4.91 2.40
CA LEU A 76 -26.47 5.35 2.86
C LEU A 76 -26.75 6.84 2.59
N PRO A 77 -25.79 7.77 2.77
CA PRO A 77 -26.01 9.19 2.47
C PRO A 77 -26.15 9.50 0.98
N ASN A 78 -25.82 8.55 0.10
CA ASN A 78 -25.75 8.76 -1.35
C ASN A 78 -26.67 7.82 -2.15
N LEU A 79 -27.54 7.06 -1.47
CA LEU A 79 -28.43 6.04 -2.08
C LEU A 79 -29.26 6.56 -3.24
N ASP A 80 -29.88 7.74 -3.11
CA ASP A 80 -30.77 8.28 -4.15
C ASP A 80 -30.02 8.47 -5.47
N ALA A 81 -28.81 9.03 -5.42
CA ALA A 81 -27.99 9.25 -6.60
C ALA A 81 -27.46 7.92 -7.19
N ILE A 82 -27.13 6.95 -6.33
CA ILE A 82 -26.68 5.60 -6.73
C ILE A 82 -27.81 4.87 -7.47
N LEU A 83 -29.04 4.93 -6.95
CA LEU A 83 -30.24 4.34 -7.54
C LEU A 83 -30.62 5.00 -8.87
N GLU A 84 -30.70 6.34 -8.88
CA GLU A 84 -31.06 7.12 -10.07
C GLU A 84 -30.10 6.82 -11.23
N LYS A 85 -28.79 6.80 -10.93
CA LYS A 85 -27.73 6.59 -11.93
C LYS A 85 -27.38 5.12 -12.17
N ARG A 86 -27.98 4.19 -11.41
CA ARG A 86 -27.70 2.74 -11.45
C ARG A 86 -26.20 2.44 -11.38
N ILE A 87 -25.56 2.95 -10.33
CA ILE A 87 -24.13 2.74 -10.07
C ILE A 87 -23.98 1.51 -9.17
N LYS A 88 -23.10 0.59 -9.55
CA LYS A 88 -22.76 -0.58 -8.73
C LYS A 88 -21.58 -0.25 -7.82
N MET A 89 -21.47 -0.89 -6.65
CA MET A 89 -20.38 -0.67 -5.70
C MET A 89 -19.66 -1.96 -5.34
N VAL A 90 -18.33 -1.92 -5.26
CA VAL A 90 -17.50 -3.06 -4.82
C VAL A 90 -16.47 -2.60 -3.78
N THR A 91 -16.39 -3.28 -2.64
CA THR A 91 -15.48 -2.89 -1.56
C THR A 91 -15.06 -4.06 -0.68
N ASN A 92 -13.87 -3.97 -0.08
CA ASN A 92 -13.38 -4.90 0.94
C ASN A 92 -13.67 -4.44 2.39
N ALA A 93 -14.59 -3.48 2.58
CA ALA A 93 -15.01 -2.99 3.91
C ALA A 93 -15.59 -4.08 4.84
N GLY A 94 -15.86 -5.28 4.31
CA GLY A 94 -16.28 -6.44 5.10
C GLY A 94 -15.26 -6.88 6.13
N GLY A 95 -13.96 -6.60 5.92
CA GLY A 95 -12.92 -6.91 6.90
C GLY A 95 -12.90 -8.39 7.28
N LEU A 96 -13.16 -8.69 8.56
CA LEU A 96 -13.24 -10.05 9.09
C LEU A 96 -14.66 -10.64 9.01
N ASP A 97 -15.67 -9.82 8.77
CA ASP A 97 -17.08 -10.24 8.74
C ASP A 97 -17.85 -9.60 7.57
N PRO A 98 -17.56 -9.99 6.32
CA PRO A 98 -18.25 -9.47 5.13
C PRO A 98 -19.74 -9.79 5.13
N VAL A 99 -20.16 -10.91 5.73
CA VAL A 99 -21.57 -11.30 5.84
C VAL A 99 -22.30 -10.37 6.82
N GLY A 100 -21.69 -10.04 7.96
CA GLY A 100 -22.25 -9.09 8.92
C GLY A 100 -22.46 -7.70 8.32
N LEU A 101 -21.52 -7.19 7.51
CA LEU A 101 -21.71 -5.90 6.82
C LEU A 101 -22.83 -5.96 5.77
N LYS A 102 -22.96 -7.08 5.06
CA LYS A 102 -24.10 -7.30 4.14
C LYS A 102 -25.42 -7.24 4.91
N GLU A 103 -25.55 -8.00 5.99
CA GLU A 103 -26.78 -8.03 6.80
C GLU A 103 -27.12 -6.65 7.37
N TYR A 104 -26.09 -5.90 7.81
CA TYR A 104 -26.26 -4.52 8.27
C TYR A 104 -26.79 -3.60 7.17
N ILE A 105 -26.24 -3.66 5.96
CA ILE A 105 -26.72 -2.85 4.84
C ILE A 105 -28.15 -3.25 4.47
N GLU A 106 -28.45 -4.56 4.39
CA GLU A 106 -29.78 -5.05 4.08
C GLU A 106 -30.84 -4.61 5.10
N SER A 107 -30.51 -4.58 6.41
CA SER A 107 -31.42 -4.05 7.42
C SER A 107 -31.67 -2.55 7.23
N GLN A 108 -30.63 -1.78 6.90
CA GLN A 108 -30.77 -0.34 6.64
C GLN A 108 -31.57 -0.05 5.36
N LEU A 109 -31.48 -0.90 4.33
CA LEU A 109 -32.31 -0.81 3.13
C LEU A 109 -33.78 -1.16 3.43
N ALA A 110 -34.02 -2.18 4.26
CA ALA A 110 -35.37 -2.58 4.68
C ALA A 110 -36.09 -1.47 5.46
N GLU A 111 -35.40 -0.82 6.41
CA GLU A 111 -35.93 0.33 7.15
C GLU A 111 -36.36 1.49 6.23
N ARG A 112 -35.74 1.61 5.05
CA ARG A 112 -36.03 2.64 4.04
C ARG A 112 -37.00 2.18 2.96
N GLY A 113 -37.49 0.94 3.01
CA GLY A 113 -38.35 0.37 1.96
C GLY A 113 -37.65 0.16 0.62
N LEU A 114 -36.32 -0.05 0.63
CA LEU A 114 -35.48 -0.16 -0.56
C LEU A 114 -34.94 -1.59 -0.80
N SER A 115 -35.41 -2.60 -0.05
CA SER A 115 -34.93 -4.00 -0.16
C SER A 115 -35.05 -4.58 -1.56
N ASP A 116 -36.08 -4.19 -2.34
CA ASP A 116 -36.29 -4.69 -3.70
C ASP A 116 -35.57 -3.84 -4.77
N LYS A 117 -34.85 -2.78 -4.37
CA LYS A 117 -34.19 -1.83 -5.27
C LYS A 117 -32.71 -2.07 -5.43
N LEU A 118 -32.05 -2.66 -4.44
CA LEU A 118 -30.62 -2.94 -4.43
C LEU A 118 -30.38 -4.32 -3.85
N LYS A 119 -29.58 -5.11 -4.54
CA LYS A 119 -29.15 -6.43 -4.08
C LYS A 119 -27.72 -6.37 -3.55
N VAL A 120 -27.53 -6.83 -2.33
CA VAL A 120 -26.22 -6.84 -1.65
C VAL A 120 -25.66 -8.25 -1.66
N ALA A 121 -24.38 -8.40 -1.96
CA ALA A 121 -23.66 -9.67 -1.89
C ALA A 121 -22.43 -9.57 -0.97
N ALA A 122 -22.11 -10.69 -0.31
CA ALA A 122 -20.92 -10.84 0.51
C ALA A 122 -20.07 -12.01 -0.02
N VAL A 123 -18.79 -11.75 -0.25
CA VAL A 123 -17.76 -12.76 -0.51
C VAL A 123 -17.12 -13.15 0.80
N HIS A 124 -17.11 -14.45 1.11
CA HIS A 124 -16.50 -15.04 2.30
C HIS A 124 -15.55 -16.17 1.92
N GLY A 125 -14.64 -16.54 2.82
CA GLY A 125 -13.67 -17.64 2.63
C GLY A 125 -12.20 -17.20 2.57
N ASP A 126 -11.91 -15.93 2.85
CA ASP A 126 -10.55 -15.41 3.03
C ASP A 126 -10.00 -15.73 4.43
N ASP A 127 -10.83 -15.74 5.47
CA ASP A 127 -10.44 -16.12 6.83
C ASP A 127 -10.17 -17.63 6.93
N ILE A 128 -8.90 -17.98 7.15
CA ILE A 128 -8.44 -19.36 7.31
C ILE A 128 -7.93 -19.65 8.72
N MET A 129 -8.24 -18.78 9.69
CA MET A 129 -7.80 -18.93 11.08
C MET A 129 -8.26 -20.26 11.68
N GLY A 130 -9.50 -20.68 11.40
CA GLY A 130 -10.06 -21.96 11.85
C GLY A 130 -9.42 -23.20 11.20
N GLN A 131 -8.70 -23.03 10.10
CA GLN A 131 -8.06 -24.12 9.35
C GLN A 131 -6.53 -24.17 9.57
N LYS A 132 -5.96 -23.25 10.37
CA LYS A 132 -4.50 -23.10 10.56
C LYS A 132 -3.79 -24.43 10.84
N GLU A 133 -4.27 -25.17 11.84
CA GLU A 133 -3.61 -26.41 12.28
C GLU A 133 -3.66 -27.50 11.21
N THR A 134 -4.80 -27.67 10.55
CA THR A 134 -4.99 -28.65 9.48
C THR A 134 -4.07 -28.33 8.30
N LEU A 135 -4.07 -27.06 7.85
CA LEU A 135 -3.26 -26.62 6.72
C LEU A 135 -1.74 -26.74 7.00
N LEU A 136 -1.30 -26.48 8.24
CA LEU A 136 0.09 -26.71 8.66
C LEU A 136 0.46 -28.19 8.61
N LYS A 137 -0.38 -29.06 9.19
CA LYS A 137 -0.16 -30.52 9.20
C LYS A 137 -0.11 -31.13 7.81
N GLU A 138 -0.90 -30.59 6.88
CA GLU A 138 -0.92 -31.01 5.47
C GLU A 138 0.19 -30.37 4.61
N GLY A 139 1.02 -29.48 5.17
CA GLY A 139 2.07 -28.80 4.40
C GLY A 139 1.53 -27.85 3.33
N ARG A 140 0.35 -27.25 3.57
CA ARG A 140 -0.35 -26.34 2.64
C ARG A 140 0.10 -24.89 2.74
N PHE A 141 1.03 -24.58 3.64
CA PHE A 141 1.70 -23.28 3.74
C PHE A 141 3.10 -23.32 3.12
N HIS A 142 3.53 -22.19 2.56
CA HIS A 142 4.89 -21.96 2.12
C HIS A 142 5.38 -20.57 2.52
N ASN A 143 6.70 -20.38 2.65
CA ASN A 143 7.24 -19.07 2.95
C ASN A 143 7.00 -18.12 1.78
N PHE A 144 6.70 -16.86 2.09
CA PHE A 144 6.60 -15.80 1.10
C PHE A 144 8.00 -15.20 0.86
N ASP A 145 8.57 -15.41 -0.32
CA ASP A 145 9.86 -14.85 -0.75
C ASP A 145 9.79 -14.34 -2.19
N PRO A 146 9.11 -13.19 -2.42
CA PRO A 146 8.90 -12.65 -3.77
C PRO A 146 10.20 -12.20 -4.47
N VAL A 147 11.26 -11.86 -3.72
CA VAL A 147 12.57 -11.45 -4.27
C VAL A 147 13.69 -12.00 -3.37
N ALA A 148 14.80 -12.47 -3.94
CA ALA A 148 15.89 -13.05 -3.16
C ALA A 148 16.29 -12.19 -1.93
N GLY A 149 16.21 -12.82 -0.74
CA GLY A 149 16.51 -12.17 0.54
C GLY A 149 15.33 -11.42 1.18
N SER A 150 14.11 -11.60 0.66
CA SER A 150 12.87 -10.99 1.17
C SER A 150 12.03 -11.92 2.05
N VAL A 151 12.52 -13.12 2.37
CA VAL A 151 11.81 -14.14 3.17
C VAL A 151 11.17 -13.52 4.41
N GLU A 152 9.84 -13.49 4.43
CA GLU A 152 9.06 -13.04 5.59
C GLU A 152 8.88 -14.17 6.62
N GLU A 153 8.59 -13.79 7.88
CA GLU A 153 8.21 -14.75 8.91
C GLU A 153 6.95 -15.50 8.48
N GLY A 154 7.03 -16.84 8.43
CA GLY A 154 5.95 -17.71 7.98
C GLY A 154 4.87 -17.92 9.06
N ILE A 155 4.00 -18.91 8.81
CA ILE A 155 2.97 -19.33 9.77
C ILE A 155 3.51 -20.46 10.63
N HIS A 156 3.44 -20.30 11.96
CA HIS A 156 3.94 -21.28 12.92
C HIS A 156 2.83 -21.86 13.79
N GLU A 157 2.94 -23.15 14.12
CA GLU A 157 1.96 -23.88 14.93
C GLU A 157 1.80 -23.27 16.32
N SER A 158 2.93 -23.01 17.00
CA SER A 158 3.00 -22.46 18.37
C SER A 158 2.61 -20.99 18.49
N THR A 159 2.42 -20.28 17.36
CA THR A 159 2.10 -18.86 17.38
C THR A 159 0.59 -18.65 17.43
N GLU A 160 0.16 -17.84 18.40
CA GLU A 160 -1.21 -17.35 18.48
C GLU A 160 -1.37 -16.11 17.60
N TYR A 161 -2.19 -16.24 16.55
CA TYR A 161 -2.53 -15.14 15.66
C TYR A 161 -3.90 -14.56 16.06
N LEU A 162 -4.04 -13.24 15.87
CA LEU A 162 -5.30 -12.50 16.00
C LEU A 162 -6.19 -12.69 14.77
N SER A 163 -5.58 -12.66 13.58
CA SER A 163 -6.23 -12.90 12.29
C SER A 163 -5.28 -13.64 11.35
N LEU A 164 -5.84 -14.36 10.39
CA LEU A 164 -5.11 -15.05 9.33
C LEU A 164 -6.00 -15.09 8.08
N ASN A 165 -5.69 -14.26 7.09
CA ASN A 165 -6.55 -14.07 5.92
C ASN A 165 -5.75 -14.24 4.62
N ALA A 166 -6.30 -15.01 3.69
CA ALA A 166 -5.80 -15.17 2.34
C ALA A 166 -6.27 -14.01 1.44
N TYR A 167 -5.45 -13.63 0.46
CA TYR A 167 -5.78 -12.58 -0.50
C TYR A 167 -6.50 -13.25 -1.66
N LEU A 168 -7.83 -13.22 -1.62
CA LEU A 168 -8.66 -13.71 -2.73
C LEU A 168 -8.49 -12.85 -3.99
N GLY A 169 -8.80 -13.44 -5.14
CA GLY A 169 -8.84 -12.78 -6.44
C GLY A 169 -10.22 -12.22 -6.80
N ALA A 170 -10.37 -11.83 -8.06
CA ALA A 170 -11.57 -11.22 -8.60
C ALA A 170 -12.71 -12.20 -8.93
N GLN A 171 -12.43 -13.51 -9.01
CA GLN A 171 -13.42 -14.51 -9.41
C GLN A 171 -14.70 -14.51 -8.55
N PRO A 172 -14.65 -14.51 -7.21
CA PRO A 172 -15.88 -14.44 -6.38
C PRO A 172 -16.66 -13.14 -6.54
N ILE A 173 -15.97 -12.02 -6.83
CA ILE A 173 -16.60 -10.72 -7.08
C ILE A 173 -17.37 -10.76 -8.40
N ALA A 174 -16.78 -11.32 -9.46
CA ALA A 174 -17.44 -11.47 -10.76
C ALA A 174 -18.70 -12.35 -10.65
N VAL A 175 -18.62 -13.47 -9.91
CA VAL A 175 -19.79 -14.33 -9.63
C VAL A 175 -20.87 -13.57 -8.86
N ALA A 176 -20.52 -12.79 -7.84
CA ALA A 176 -21.50 -11.97 -7.11
C ALA A 176 -22.25 -11.00 -8.02
N LEU A 177 -21.54 -10.35 -8.94
CA LEU A 177 -22.13 -9.44 -9.93
C LEU A 177 -22.99 -10.18 -10.96
N GLU A 178 -22.57 -11.37 -11.40
CA GLU A 178 -23.35 -12.24 -12.30
C GLU A 178 -24.69 -12.65 -11.70
N GLN A 179 -24.75 -12.85 -10.38
CA GLN A 179 -25.99 -13.11 -9.63
C GLN A 179 -26.86 -11.86 -9.43
N GLY A 180 -26.48 -10.75 -10.07
CA GLY A 180 -27.20 -9.48 -10.10
C GLY A 180 -27.09 -8.71 -8.81
N ALA A 181 -25.94 -8.75 -8.14
CA ALA A 181 -25.62 -7.86 -7.02
C ALA A 181 -25.33 -6.44 -7.54
N ASP A 182 -25.88 -5.44 -6.85
CA ASP A 182 -25.58 -4.02 -7.05
C ASP A 182 -24.44 -3.57 -6.13
N ILE A 183 -24.32 -4.20 -4.95
CA ILE A 183 -23.29 -3.91 -3.95
C ILE A 183 -22.59 -5.23 -3.62
N VAL A 184 -21.28 -5.30 -3.80
CA VAL A 184 -20.45 -6.45 -3.44
C VAL A 184 -19.49 -6.07 -2.32
N ILE A 185 -19.56 -6.81 -1.23
CA ILE A 185 -18.71 -6.65 -0.05
C ILE A 185 -17.82 -7.89 0.04
N THR A 186 -16.52 -7.69 0.22
CA THR A 186 -15.57 -8.79 0.44
C THR A 186 -14.80 -8.60 1.75
N GLY A 187 -14.22 -9.68 2.25
CA GLY A 187 -13.13 -9.65 3.23
C GLY A 187 -11.80 -9.33 2.55
N ARG A 188 -10.71 -9.99 2.95
CA ARG A 188 -9.40 -9.77 2.32
C ARG A 188 -9.37 -10.29 0.87
N CYS A 189 -9.12 -9.39 -0.06
CA CYS A 189 -8.74 -9.68 -1.44
C CYS A 189 -7.50 -8.88 -1.81
N VAL A 190 -6.92 -9.13 -2.98
CA VAL A 190 -5.98 -8.16 -3.55
C VAL A 190 -6.75 -6.91 -3.99
N ASP A 191 -6.16 -5.73 -3.83
CA ASP A 191 -6.86 -4.45 -3.99
C ASP A 191 -7.33 -4.25 -5.45
N SER A 192 -6.49 -4.61 -6.42
CA SER A 192 -6.84 -4.66 -7.84
C SER A 192 -8.03 -5.56 -8.20
N ALA A 193 -8.38 -6.56 -7.35
CA ALA A 193 -9.54 -7.42 -7.59
C ALA A 193 -10.87 -6.67 -7.55
N LEU A 194 -10.93 -5.57 -6.78
CA LEU A 194 -12.11 -4.71 -6.69
C LEU A 194 -12.47 -4.07 -8.03
N VAL A 195 -11.49 -3.94 -8.94
CA VAL A 195 -11.64 -3.40 -10.29
C VAL A 195 -11.71 -4.50 -11.34
N LEU A 196 -10.85 -5.53 -11.21
CA LEU A 196 -10.83 -6.68 -12.11
C LEU A 196 -12.17 -7.44 -12.11
N GLY A 197 -12.81 -7.61 -10.94
CA GLY A 197 -14.10 -8.30 -10.82
C GLY A 197 -15.22 -7.67 -11.65
N PRO A 198 -15.50 -6.37 -11.49
CA PRO A 198 -16.39 -5.61 -12.37
C PRO A 198 -16.08 -5.74 -13.86
N LEU A 199 -14.81 -5.61 -14.25
CA LEU A 199 -14.41 -5.70 -15.66
C LEU A 199 -14.63 -7.10 -16.23
N ALA A 200 -14.28 -8.14 -15.45
CA ALA A 200 -14.53 -9.52 -15.83
C ALA A 200 -16.02 -9.82 -16.02
N HIS A 201 -16.88 -9.28 -15.13
CA HIS A 201 -18.33 -9.41 -15.26
C HIS A 201 -18.88 -8.71 -16.52
N GLU A 202 -18.61 -7.42 -16.69
CA GLU A 202 -19.18 -6.62 -17.79
C GLU A 202 -18.69 -7.08 -19.18
N LEU A 203 -17.49 -7.63 -19.26
CA LEU A 203 -16.90 -8.12 -20.51
C LEU A 203 -17.01 -9.63 -20.69
N GLY A 204 -17.69 -10.34 -19.77
CA GLY A 204 -17.99 -11.77 -19.88
C GLY A 204 -16.75 -12.67 -19.88
N TRP A 205 -15.74 -12.31 -19.09
CA TRP A 205 -14.46 -13.01 -19.06
C TRP A 205 -14.52 -14.28 -18.21
N THR A 206 -13.77 -15.28 -18.66
CA THR A 206 -13.42 -16.46 -17.86
C THR A 206 -12.02 -16.30 -17.27
N PHE A 207 -11.81 -16.88 -16.08
CA PHE A 207 -10.51 -16.92 -15.40
C PHE A 207 -9.63 -18.08 -15.92
N GLY A 208 -9.61 -18.24 -17.24
CA GLY A 208 -8.87 -19.30 -17.94
C GLY A 208 -7.42 -18.96 -18.23
N SER A 209 -6.74 -19.86 -18.94
CA SER A 209 -5.28 -19.82 -19.14
C SER A 209 -4.84 -19.58 -20.59
N SER A 210 -5.74 -19.11 -21.46
CA SER A 210 -5.34 -18.69 -22.80
C SER A 210 -4.56 -17.36 -22.74
N CYS A 211 -3.64 -17.12 -23.68
CA CYS A 211 -2.82 -15.90 -23.67
C CYS A 211 -3.65 -14.62 -23.73
N ASP A 212 -4.72 -14.58 -24.53
CA ASP A 212 -5.60 -13.42 -24.64
C ASP A 212 -6.39 -13.19 -23.34
N ASP A 213 -6.76 -14.27 -22.64
CA ASP A 213 -7.39 -14.18 -21.32
C ASP A 213 -6.42 -13.66 -20.26
N LEU A 214 -5.15 -14.06 -20.33
CA LEU A 214 -4.13 -13.59 -19.38
C LEU A 214 -3.80 -12.11 -19.59
N ASP A 215 -3.68 -11.65 -20.84
CA ASP A 215 -3.38 -10.25 -21.16
C ASP A 215 -4.51 -9.30 -20.72
N ARG A 216 -5.78 -9.69 -20.89
CA ARG A 216 -6.90 -8.88 -20.40
C ARG A 216 -6.97 -8.84 -18.87
N LEU A 217 -6.72 -9.98 -18.19
CA LEU A 217 -6.65 -10.03 -16.73
C LEU A 217 -5.49 -9.16 -16.22
N ALA A 218 -4.32 -9.24 -16.85
CA ALA A 218 -3.16 -8.42 -16.51
C ALA A 218 -3.42 -6.93 -16.70
N SER A 219 -4.04 -6.54 -17.82
CA SER A 219 -4.38 -5.13 -18.07
C SER A 219 -5.41 -4.60 -17.07
N ALA A 220 -6.43 -5.38 -16.74
CA ALA A 220 -7.44 -5.00 -15.74
C ALA A 220 -6.88 -4.98 -14.30
N SER A 221 -5.99 -5.90 -13.95
CA SER A 221 -5.24 -5.86 -12.69
C SER A 221 -4.36 -4.62 -12.59
N LEU A 222 -3.64 -4.27 -13.66
CA LEU A 222 -2.84 -3.04 -13.72
C LEU A 222 -3.73 -1.80 -13.59
N ALA A 223 -4.87 -1.78 -14.28
CA ALA A 223 -5.82 -0.69 -14.19
C ALA A 223 -6.35 -0.52 -12.75
N GLY A 224 -6.64 -1.63 -12.07
CA GLY A 224 -6.99 -1.65 -10.65
C GLY A 224 -5.88 -1.09 -9.77
N HIS A 225 -4.66 -1.61 -9.94
CA HIS A 225 -3.48 -1.17 -9.20
C HIS A 225 -3.21 0.35 -9.35
N ILE A 226 -3.44 0.89 -10.54
CA ILE A 226 -3.24 2.31 -10.79
C ILE A 226 -4.31 3.17 -10.10
N ILE A 227 -5.58 2.77 -10.06
CA ILE A 227 -6.63 3.61 -9.46
C ILE A 227 -6.83 3.38 -7.96
N GLU A 228 -6.20 2.37 -7.37
CA GLU A 228 -6.23 2.14 -5.93
C GLU A 228 -5.40 3.19 -5.16
N CYS A 229 -5.38 3.09 -3.83
CA CYS A 229 -4.69 4.04 -2.95
C CYS A 229 -5.14 5.51 -3.08
N GLY A 230 -6.39 5.75 -3.50
CA GLY A 230 -7.03 7.08 -3.48
C GLY A 230 -6.60 7.97 -4.65
N ALA A 231 -6.15 9.19 -4.36
CA ALA A 231 -5.85 10.19 -5.39
C ALA A 231 -4.44 10.08 -6.01
N GLN A 232 -3.72 8.96 -5.86
CA GLN A 232 -2.30 8.91 -6.21
C GLN A 232 -2.05 9.03 -7.72
N ALA A 233 -2.84 8.33 -8.54
CA ALA A 233 -2.77 8.47 -10.01
C ALA A 233 -3.12 9.88 -10.51
N THR A 234 -3.85 10.65 -9.69
CA THR A 234 -4.36 12.00 -9.98
C THR A 234 -3.60 13.09 -9.23
N GLY A 235 -2.35 12.81 -8.83
CA GLY A 235 -1.42 13.81 -8.29
C GLY A 235 -1.29 13.79 -6.76
N GLY A 236 -1.87 12.81 -6.08
CA GLY A 236 -1.69 12.56 -4.65
C GLY A 236 -0.35 11.87 -4.42
N ASN A 237 0.37 12.23 -3.35
CA ASN A 237 1.71 11.68 -3.07
C ASN A 237 2.64 11.69 -4.30
N TYR A 238 2.56 12.76 -5.09
CA TYR A 238 3.23 12.94 -6.37
C TYR A 238 4.54 13.73 -6.20
N THR A 239 5.62 13.31 -6.88
CA THR A 239 6.94 13.93 -6.75
C THR A 239 6.92 15.43 -7.03
N ASP A 240 6.28 15.84 -8.13
CA ASP A 240 6.15 17.26 -8.51
C ASP A 240 4.91 17.88 -7.84
N TRP A 241 4.86 17.76 -6.51
CA TRP A 241 3.71 18.07 -5.66
C TRP A 241 3.11 19.46 -5.89
N GLU A 242 3.93 20.47 -6.22
CA GLU A 242 3.46 21.84 -6.48
C GLU A 242 2.49 21.91 -7.67
N GLN A 243 2.70 21.11 -8.71
CA GLN A 243 1.79 21.04 -9.85
C GLN A 243 0.40 20.55 -9.45
N SER A 244 0.35 19.65 -8.46
CA SER A 244 -0.88 19.11 -7.89
C SER A 244 -1.51 20.06 -6.86
N ALA A 245 -0.71 20.59 -5.94
CA ALA A 245 -1.16 21.49 -4.89
C ALA A 245 -1.75 22.80 -5.44
N PHE A 246 -1.15 23.34 -6.50
CA PHE A 246 -1.56 24.60 -7.13
C PHE A 246 -2.31 24.39 -8.45
N SER A 247 -2.80 23.18 -8.72
CA SER A 247 -3.61 22.92 -9.90
C SER A 247 -4.90 23.78 -9.88
N PRO A 248 -5.51 24.06 -11.04
CA PRO A 248 -6.83 24.70 -11.11
C PRO A 248 -7.90 23.98 -10.27
N HIS A 249 -9.01 24.68 -10.03
CA HIS A 249 -10.18 24.16 -9.30
C HIS A 249 -9.93 23.77 -7.84
N GLY A 250 -8.93 24.39 -7.19
CA GLY A 250 -8.71 24.32 -5.75
C GLY A 250 -7.58 23.39 -5.29
N GLY A 251 -6.83 22.79 -6.21
CA GLY A 251 -5.69 21.94 -5.85
C GLY A 251 -6.08 20.82 -4.89
N TRP A 252 -5.28 20.63 -3.83
CA TRP A 252 -5.51 19.60 -2.81
C TRP A 252 -6.79 19.80 -1.98
N SER A 253 -7.31 21.03 -1.88
CA SER A 253 -8.57 21.26 -1.16
C SER A 253 -9.80 20.68 -1.87
N ASN A 254 -9.68 20.41 -3.17
CA ASN A 254 -10.71 19.81 -4.01
C ASN A 254 -10.09 18.74 -4.92
N MET A 255 -9.23 17.90 -4.35
CA MET A 255 -8.47 16.88 -5.07
C MET A 255 -9.39 15.92 -5.83
N GLY A 256 -9.16 15.74 -7.13
CA GLY A 256 -9.92 14.80 -7.96
C GLY A 256 -9.45 13.37 -7.76
N TYR A 257 -10.36 12.45 -7.52
CA TYR A 257 -10.06 11.01 -7.43
C TYR A 257 -10.09 10.34 -8.83
N PRO A 258 -9.40 9.21 -9.04
CA PRO A 258 -9.25 8.63 -10.37
C PRO A 258 -10.55 8.03 -10.94
N ILE A 259 -10.75 8.25 -12.24
CA ILE A 259 -11.69 7.52 -13.10
C ILE A 259 -10.89 6.69 -14.08
N LEU A 260 -11.09 5.38 -14.03
CA LEU A 260 -10.69 4.43 -15.07
C LEU A 260 -11.76 4.39 -16.17
N THR A 261 -11.33 4.46 -17.43
CA THR A 261 -12.12 4.06 -18.60
C THR A 261 -11.41 2.90 -19.29
N PHE A 262 -11.97 1.70 -19.21
CA PHE A 262 -11.40 0.48 -19.77
C PHE A 262 -12.00 0.19 -21.15
N PHE A 263 -11.16 -0.02 -22.17
CA PHE A 263 -11.58 -0.23 -23.55
C PHE A 263 -11.59 -1.73 -23.90
N PRO A 264 -12.42 -2.15 -24.88
CA PRO A 264 -12.48 -3.55 -25.31
C PRO A 264 -11.18 -4.11 -25.91
N ASP A 265 -10.22 -3.26 -26.28
CA ASP A 265 -8.91 -3.64 -26.83
C ASP A 265 -7.84 -3.89 -25.75
N ASN A 266 -8.28 -4.01 -24.48
CA ASN A 266 -7.43 -4.14 -23.30
C ASN A 266 -6.53 -2.92 -23.03
N SER A 267 -6.75 -1.78 -23.70
CA SER A 267 -6.17 -0.51 -23.27
C SER A 267 -7.08 0.18 -22.26
N PHE A 268 -6.54 1.12 -21.50
CA PHE A 268 -7.36 1.92 -20.59
C PHE A 268 -6.82 3.33 -20.42
N ALA A 269 -7.73 4.24 -20.09
CA ALA A 269 -7.41 5.62 -19.78
C ALA A 269 -7.70 5.93 -18.31
N ILE A 270 -6.79 6.67 -17.68
CA ILE A 270 -6.96 7.27 -16.36
C ILE A 270 -7.32 8.73 -16.56
N SER A 271 -8.28 9.21 -15.78
CA SER A 271 -8.73 10.60 -15.76
C SER A 271 -9.21 10.99 -14.37
N LYS A 272 -9.74 12.21 -14.20
CA LYS A 272 -10.37 12.67 -12.95
C LYS A 272 -11.70 13.38 -13.24
N PRO A 273 -12.62 13.47 -12.25
CA PRO A 273 -13.84 14.23 -12.40
C PRO A 273 -13.58 15.68 -12.84
N PRO A 274 -14.43 16.27 -13.70
CA PRO A 274 -14.25 17.65 -14.15
C PRO A 274 -14.38 18.65 -12.98
N ARG A 275 -13.70 19.79 -13.09
CA ARG A 275 -13.68 20.85 -12.05
C ARG A 275 -13.18 20.38 -10.68
N THR A 276 -12.22 19.46 -10.69
CA THR A 276 -11.45 19.05 -9.50
C THR A 276 -9.98 19.39 -9.68
N GLY A 277 -9.28 19.58 -8.56
CA GLY A 277 -7.83 19.74 -8.51
C GLY A 277 -7.08 18.42 -8.71
N GLY A 278 -5.76 18.45 -8.50
CA GLY A 278 -4.86 17.37 -8.87
C GLY A 278 -4.44 17.43 -10.34
N VAL A 279 -3.59 16.48 -10.74
CA VAL A 279 -3.03 16.38 -12.09
C VAL A 279 -3.10 14.94 -12.59
N VAL A 280 -3.47 14.75 -13.86
CA VAL A 280 -3.41 13.42 -14.51
C VAL A 280 -2.44 13.50 -15.67
N ASN A 281 -1.20 13.10 -15.42
CA ASN A 281 -0.15 13.11 -16.43
C ASN A 281 0.63 11.79 -16.44
N THR A 282 1.47 11.58 -17.46
CA THR A 282 2.21 10.32 -17.61
C THR A 282 3.05 9.98 -16.39
N ARG A 283 3.59 10.98 -15.68
CA ARG A 283 4.39 10.80 -14.45
C ARG A 283 3.53 10.43 -13.25
N SER A 284 2.38 11.07 -13.03
CA SER A 284 1.50 10.73 -11.89
C SER A 284 1.00 9.29 -11.98
N VAL A 285 0.64 8.85 -13.20
CA VAL A 285 0.22 7.47 -13.46
C VAL A 285 1.40 6.49 -13.38
N CYS A 286 2.58 6.85 -13.89
CA CYS A 286 3.77 5.98 -13.81
C CYS A 286 4.30 5.83 -12.38
N GLU A 287 4.24 6.90 -11.58
CA GLU A 287 4.59 6.84 -10.16
C GLU A 287 3.67 5.85 -9.44
N GLN A 288 2.35 5.94 -9.63
CA GLN A 288 1.44 4.98 -8.99
C GLN A 288 1.61 3.55 -9.54
N MET A 289 1.84 3.38 -10.85
CA MET A 289 2.08 2.07 -11.47
C MET A 289 3.26 1.29 -10.84
N LEU A 290 4.27 2.00 -10.35
CA LEU A 290 5.48 1.39 -9.77
C LEU A 290 5.45 1.40 -8.23
N TYR A 291 4.33 1.76 -7.61
CA TYR A 291 4.17 1.74 -6.16
C TYR A 291 4.00 0.30 -5.65
N GLU A 292 4.77 -0.11 -4.63
CA GLU A 292 4.70 -1.47 -4.04
C GLU A 292 4.94 -2.64 -5.01
N VAL A 293 5.45 -2.36 -6.20
CA VAL A 293 5.87 -3.39 -7.15
C VAL A 293 7.27 -3.85 -6.82
N LEU A 294 7.43 -5.15 -6.57
CA LEU A 294 8.73 -5.77 -6.31
C LEU A 294 9.41 -6.16 -7.62
N ASP A 295 9.04 -7.30 -8.20
CA ASP A 295 9.48 -7.73 -9.53
C ASP A 295 8.50 -7.19 -10.58
N THR A 296 8.99 -6.34 -11.49
CA THR A 296 8.17 -5.69 -12.52
C THR A 296 7.83 -6.61 -13.69
N GLU A 297 8.54 -7.72 -13.88
CA GLU A 297 8.26 -8.72 -14.92
C GLU A 297 7.41 -9.87 -14.37
N ASN A 298 7.41 -10.07 -13.05
CA ASN A 298 6.69 -11.15 -12.36
C ASN A 298 5.90 -10.61 -11.17
N TYR A 299 5.04 -9.62 -11.38
CA TYR A 299 4.19 -9.12 -10.30
C TYR A 299 3.05 -10.10 -10.03
N ILE A 300 3.22 -10.93 -8.99
CA ILE A 300 2.33 -12.04 -8.67
C ILE A 300 1.03 -11.54 -8.03
N LEU A 301 -0.10 -11.75 -8.71
CA LEU A 301 -1.44 -11.51 -8.20
C LEU A 301 -2.23 -12.83 -8.14
N PRO A 302 -3.36 -12.90 -7.40
CA PRO A 302 -4.19 -14.09 -7.30
C PRO A 302 -4.69 -14.63 -8.65
N ASP A 303 -5.06 -13.76 -9.59
CA ASP A 303 -5.70 -14.16 -10.85
C ASP A 303 -4.73 -14.24 -12.03
N VAL A 304 -3.58 -13.55 -11.96
CA VAL A 304 -2.61 -13.44 -13.06
C VAL A 304 -1.24 -13.04 -12.52
N ILE A 305 -0.15 -13.40 -13.20
CA ILE A 305 1.16 -12.77 -12.95
C ILE A 305 1.34 -11.66 -13.99
N LEU A 306 1.48 -10.42 -13.53
CA LEU A 306 1.53 -9.22 -14.37
C LEU A 306 2.97 -8.87 -14.76
N ASP A 307 3.20 -8.69 -16.06
CA ASP A 307 4.44 -8.18 -16.64
C ASP A 307 4.26 -6.71 -17.08
N LEU A 308 5.02 -5.82 -16.44
CA LEU A 308 5.04 -4.37 -16.67
C LEU A 308 6.14 -3.93 -17.65
N SER A 309 7.06 -4.81 -18.06
CA SER A 309 8.27 -4.44 -18.82
C SER A 309 7.95 -3.76 -20.16
N ARG A 310 6.80 -4.09 -20.75
CA ARG A 310 6.32 -3.58 -22.05
C ARG A 310 5.21 -2.53 -21.92
N VAL A 311 4.85 -2.13 -20.70
CA VAL A 311 3.82 -1.12 -20.49
C VAL A 311 4.29 0.22 -21.03
N THR A 312 3.42 0.90 -21.76
CA THR A 312 3.63 2.25 -22.28
C THR A 312 2.55 3.17 -21.76
N ILE A 313 2.93 4.41 -21.45
CA ILE A 313 2.04 5.44 -20.92
C ILE A 313 2.16 6.67 -21.80
N SER A 314 1.03 7.16 -22.28
CA SER A 314 0.98 8.31 -23.20
C SER A 314 -0.11 9.30 -22.77
N GLN A 315 0.16 10.59 -22.91
CA GLN A 315 -0.84 11.63 -22.64
C GLN A 315 -1.86 11.66 -23.79
N SER A 316 -3.15 11.46 -23.50
CA SER A 316 -4.21 11.57 -24.51
C SER A 316 -4.87 12.95 -24.53
N SER A 317 -4.98 13.60 -23.36
CA SER A 317 -5.45 14.99 -23.19
C SER A 317 -4.95 15.58 -21.87
N PRO A 318 -5.12 16.89 -21.56
CA PRO A 318 -4.55 17.51 -20.34
C PRO A 318 -4.90 16.86 -18.98
N ASP A 319 -5.98 16.08 -18.91
CA ASP A 319 -6.40 15.34 -17.71
C ASP A 319 -6.71 13.86 -18.03
N SER A 320 -6.10 13.32 -19.09
CA SER A 320 -6.25 11.92 -19.46
C SER A 320 -4.96 11.30 -19.96
N VAL A 321 -4.66 10.13 -19.42
CA VAL A 321 -3.47 9.34 -19.71
C VAL A 321 -3.90 7.95 -20.14
N LEU A 322 -3.31 7.46 -21.22
CA LEU A 322 -3.63 6.20 -21.87
C LEU A 322 -2.50 5.20 -21.64
N VAL A 323 -2.87 4.03 -21.13
CA VAL A 323 -1.95 2.94 -20.75
C VAL A 323 -2.21 1.70 -21.62
N ARG A 324 -1.13 1.07 -22.07
CA ARG A 324 -1.15 -0.12 -22.94
C ARG A 324 0.01 -1.05 -22.65
N GLY A 325 -0.11 -2.30 -23.09
CA GLY A 325 1.03 -3.22 -23.21
C GLY A 325 1.30 -4.08 -21.97
N ALA A 326 0.38 -4.09 -20.99
CA ALA A 326 0.40 -5.07 -19.92
C ALA A 326 0.25 -6.49 -20.49
N ARG A 327 1.06 -7.43 -20.01
CA ARG A 327 1.02 -8.83 -20.42
C ARG A 327 0.81 -9.73 -19.21
N GLY A 328 0.06 -10.82 -19.42
CA GLY A 328 -0.24 -11.79 -18.38
C GLY A 328 0.53 -13.09 -18.56
N LYS A 329 1.03 -13.63 -17.44
CA LYS A 329 1.48 -15.02 -17.32
C LYS A 329 0.49 -15.79 -16.42
N PRO A 330 0.39 -17.12 -16.56
CA PRO A 330 -0.55 -17.89 -15.77
C PRO A 330 -0.30 -17.71 -14.26
N PRO A 331 -1.35 -17.68 -13.43
CA PRO A 331 -1.20 -17.53 -11.99
C PRO A 331 -0.50 -18.72 -11.35
N THR A 332 0.02 -18.55 -10.13
CA THR A 332 0.57 -19.66 -9.34
C THR A 332 -0.56 -20.42 -8.62
N PRO A 333 -0.37 -21.68 -8.18
CA PRO A 333 -1.37 -22.38 -7.37
C PRO A 333 -1.34 -21.98 -5.89
N TRP A 334 -0.72 -20.84 -5.58
CA TRP A 334 -0.53 -20.30 -4.24
C TRP A 334 -1.10 -18.90 -4.16
N LEU A 335 -1.67 -18.57 -3.01
CA LEU A 335 -2.19 -17.24 -2.69
C LEU A 335 -1.42 -16.69 -1.50
N LYS A 336 -1.12 -15.39 -1.53
CA LYS A 336 -0.60 -14.71 -0.34
C LYS A 336 -1.64 -14.81 0.78
N CYS A 337 -1.18 -15.07 1.99
CA CYS A 337 -1.95 -14.86 3.21
C CYS A 337 -1.13 -14.05 4.20
N THR A 338 -1.80 -13.21 4.99
CA THR A 338 -1.17 -12.44 6.05
C THR A 338 -1.83 -12.79 7.37
N ALA A 339 -0.99 -13.04 8.37
CA ALA A 339 -1.40 -13.23 9.74
C ALA A 339 -0.97 -12.03 10.58
N VAL A 340 -1.78 -11.64 11.54
CA VAL A 340 -1.43 -10.58 12.50
C VAL A 340 -1.39 -11.19 13.88
N ARG A 341 -0.33 -10.93 14.64
CA ARG A 341 -0.22 -11.30 16.05
C ARG A 341 0.10 -10.08 16.90
N GLN A 342 -0.16 -10.18 18.20
CA GLN A 342 0.30 -9.18 19.17
C GLN A 342 1.64 -9.63 19.77
N GLN A 343 2.67 -8.79 19.71
CA GLN A 343 3.98 -9.03 20.34
C GLN A 343 4.29 -7.94 21.36
N GLY A 344 3.81 -8.15 22.59
CA GLY A 344 3.98 -7.17 23.65
C GLY A 344 3.29 -5.84 23.34
N TYR A 345 3.97 -4.76 23.70
CA TYR A 345 3.45 -3.40 23.66
C TYR A 345 4.47 -2.43 23.08
N ARG A 346 4.00 -1.26 22.67
CA ARG A 346 4.83 -0.16 22.20
C ARG A 346 4.35 1.19 22.73
N ILE A 347 5.25 2.15 22.75
CA ILE A 347 4.98 3.54 23.10
C ILE A 347 5.75 4.48 22.18
N SER A 348 5.24 5.69 21.98
CA SER A 348 5.94 6.76 21.28
C SER A 348 5.75 8.05 22.07
N VAL A 349 6.87 8.70 22.39
CA VAL A 349 6.95 9.94 23.16
C VAL A 349 7.47 11.03 22.24
N ASP A 350 6.69 12.09 22.05
CA ASP A 350 7.05 13.21 21.17
C ASP A 350 7.13 14.53 21.96
N MET A 351 8.30 15.16 21.93
CA MET A 351 8.60 16.40 22.65
C MET A 351 9.21 17.43 21.70
N LEU A 352 8.66 18.63 21.67
CA LEU A 352 9.29 19.79 21.04
C LEU A 352 10.46 20.23 21.92
N VAL A 353 11.62 20.49 21.30
CA VAL A 353 12.82 21.01 21.95
C VAL A 353 13.28 22.25 21.17
N SER A 354 13.39 23.38 21.86
CA SER A 354 13.67 24.68 21.26
C SER A 354 14.83 25.41 21.95
N GLY A 355 15.40 26.41 21.28
CA GLY A 355 16.52 27.24 21.75
C GLY A 355 17.89 26.72 21.29
N GLU A 356 18.96 27.31 21.81
CA GLU A 356 20.33 26.94 21.44
C GLU A 356 20.61 25.46 21.70
N GLN A 357 21.43 24.85 20.83
CA GLN A 357 21.82 23.45 20.91
C GLN A 357 20.61 22.48 21.01
N ALA A 358 19.48 22.79 20.36
CA ALA A 358 18.24 22.00 20.48
C ALA A 358 18.45 20.51 20.19
N GLU A 359 19.23 20.18 19.15
CA GLU A 359 19.57 18.81 18.81
C GLU A 359 20.35 18.10 19.94
N ARG A 360 21.36 18.75 20.52
CA ARG A 360 22.14 18.17 21.62
C ARG A 360 21.27 17.94 22.85
N LYS A 361 20.43 18.92 23.19
CA LYS A 361 19.44 18.81 24.28
C LYS A 361 18.49 17.64 24.05
N ALA A 362 17.96 17.50 22.83
CA ALA A 362 17.08 16.40 22.46
C ALA A 362 17.77 15.03 22.59
N LYS A 363 19.02 14.88 22.12
CA LYS A 363 19.80 13.63 22.30
C LYS A 363 19.98 13.28 23.78
N THR A 364 20.35 14.26 24.60
CA THR A 364 20.55 14.07 26.04
C THR A 364 19.24 13.69 26.73
N LEU A 365 18.15 14.39 26.41
CA LEU A 365 16.83 14.11 26.98
C LEU A 365 16.31 12.72 26.61
N GLY A 366 16.44 12.32 25.34
CA GLY A 366 16.03 11.00 24.87
C GLY A 366 16.74 9.86 25.59
N ARG A 367 18.07 9.98 25.77
CA ARG A 367 18.87 9.02 26.56
C ARG A 367 18.41 8.97 28.02
N ALA A 368 18.24 10.14 28.65
CA ALA A 368 17.79 10.23 30.03
C ALA A 368 16.42 9.56 30.25
N ILE A 369 15.48 9.69 29.29
CA ILE A 369 14.17 9.02 29.34
C ILE A 369 14.32 7.51 29.38
N VAL A 370 15.14 6.93 28.48
CA VAL A 370 15.36 5.48 28.41
C VAL A 370 16.11 4.97 29.64
N GLU A 371 17.21 5.61 30.02
CA GLU A 371 18.02 5.25 31.19
C GLU A 371 17.18 5.28 32.47
N ARG A 372 16.38 6.33 32.65
CA ARG A 372 15.50 6.49 33.81
C ARG A 372 14.41 5.42 33.85
N THR A 373 13.81 5.11 32.69
CA THR A 373 12.83 4.03 32.56
C THR A 373 13.44 2.70 32.94
N ASN A 374 14.64 2.37 32.45
CA ASN A 374 15.32 1.11 32.73
C ASN A 374 15.71 0.99 34.21
N ALA A 375 16.18 2.07 34.84
CA ALA A 375 16.49 2.07 36.27
C ALA A 375 15.23 1.80 37.13
N LEU A 376 14.09 2.39 36.76
CA LEU A 376 12.82 2.15 37.44
C LEU A 376 12.21 0.78 37.14
N ALA A 377 12.39 0.25 35.93
CA ALA A 377 12.02 -1.12 35.59
C ALA A 377 12.79 -2.12 36.47
N ALA A 378 14.11 -1.95 36.58
CA ALA A 378 14.96 -2.77 37.44
C ALA A 378 14.57 -2.68 38.92
N ALA A 379 14.28 -1.47 39.42
CA ALA A 379 13.78 -1.28 40.78
C ALA A 379 12.42 -1.96 41.06
N ASN A 380 11.64 -2.22 40.01
CA ASN A 380 10.38 -2.96 40.05
C ASN A 380 10.52 -4.43 39.61
N HIS A 381 11.75 -4.98 39.57
CA HIS A 381 12.04 -6.35 39.15
C HIS A 381 11.52 -6.70 37.75
N ALA A 382 11.52 -5.72 36.84
CA ALA A 382 11.27 -5.92 35.42
C ALA A 382 12.55 -5.78 34.61
N ASP A 383 12.61 -6.52 33.51
CA ASP A 383 13.71 -6.43 32.55
C ASP A 383 13.77 -5.02 31.95
N PRO A 384 14.97 -4.52 31.59
CA PRO A 384 15.10 -3.24 30.92
C PRO A 384 14.60 -3.33 29.48
N ILE A 385 14.29 -2.17 28.88
CA ILE A 385 14.06 -2.06 27.44
C ILE A 385 15.38 -2.40 26.71
N PRO A 386 15.40 -3.43 25.83
CA PRO A 386 16.58 -3.77 25.06
C PRO A 386 17.06 -2.63 24.14
N ASN A 387 18.33 -2.66 23.74
CA ASN A 387 18.90 -1.65 22.84
C ASN A 387 18.21 -1.63 21.46
N ASP A 388 17.90 -2.80 20.92
CA ASP A 388 17.21 -2.93 19.61
C ASP A 388 15.69 -2.70 19.70
N ASP A 389 15.19 -2.42 20.91
CA ASP A 389 13.77 -2.24 21.21
C ASP A 389 13.43 -0.80 21.57
N HIS A 390 14.36 0.15 21.32
CA HIS A 390 14.07 1.58 21.39
C HIS A 390 14.82 2.39 20.35
N GLU A 391 14.27 3.54 19.98
CA GLU A 391 14.85 4.48 19.03
C GLU A 391 14.73 5.90 19.57
N ILE A 392 15.81 6.69 19.40
CA ILE A 392 15.85 8.12 19.72
C ILE A 392 16.02 8.89 18.41
N ILE A 393 14.92 9.53 17.98
CA ILE A 393 14.78 10.17 16.68
C ILE A 393 14.69 11.68 16.88
N ILE A 394 15.39 12.45 16.04
CA ILE A 394 15.35 13.91 16.07
C ILE A 394 14.83 14.46 14.75
N ILE A 395 13.55 14.79 14.74
CA ILE A 395 12.87 15.36 13.57
C ILE A 395 13.25 16.85 13.48
N GLY A 396 13.57 17.31 12.27
CA GLY A 396 14.11 18.65 12.03
C GLY A 396 15.64 18.71 12.02
N ALA A 397 16.33 17.63 12.38
CA ALA A 397 17.79 17.49 12.31
C ALA A 397 18.26 16.50 11.23
N GLU A 398 17.43 16.26 10.20
CA GLU A 398 17.77 15.39 9.06
C GLU A 398 18.18 13.95 9.45
N HIS A 399 17.76 13.47 10.63
CA HIS A 399 18.11 12.17 11.19
C HIS A 399 17.95 10.98 10.22
N HIS A 400 16.98 11.05 9.33
CA HIS A 400 16.67 9.99 8.34
C HIS A 400 17.68 9.91 7.19
N LEU A 401 18.43 10.99 6.90
CA LEU A 401 19.43 11.02 5.83
C LEU A 401 20.74 10.31 6.22
N GLY A 402 20.85 9.82 7.46
CA GLY A 402 22.07 9.18 7.95
C GLY A 402 23.27 10.11 7.80
N HIS A 403 24.31 9.65 7.10
CA HIS A 403 25.52 10.44 6.84
C HIS A 403 25.35 11.57 5.80
N GLY A 404 24.20 11.63 5.12
CA GLY A 404 23.88 12.67 4.13
C GLY A 404 23.25 13.94 4.71
N GLY A 405 23.00 14.00 6.02
CA GLY A 405 22.42 15.17 6.69
C GLY A 405 23.40 16.35 6.79
N SER A 406 22.84 17.57 6.78
CA SER A 406 23.57 18.82 6.99
C SER A 406 23.89 19.06 8.46
N SER A 407 25.06 19.64 8.73
CA SER A 407 25.59 19.87 10.07
C SER A 407 25.24 21.24 10.68
N GLY A 408 24.15 21.87 10.24
CA GLY A 408 23.76 23.22 10.69
C GLY A 408 23.06 23.20 12.06
N GLU A 409 23.34 24.21 12.90
CA GLU A 409 22.67 24.35 14.19
C GLU A 409 21.15 24.51 14.01
N ARG A 410 20.37 23.72 14.75
CA ARG A 410 18.90 23.78 14.76
C ARG A 410 18.42 24.36 16.08
N ARG A 411 17.53 25.35 15.99
CA ARG A 411 16.92 26.02 17.16
C ARG A 411 15.55 25.46 17.53
N GLU A 412 15.00 24.57 16.71
CA GLU A 412 13.72 23.91 16.94
C GLU A 412 13.77 22.52 16.31
N VAL A 413 13.56 21.49 17.14
CA VAL A 413 13.52 20.09 16.73
C VAL A 413 12.45 19.35 17.52
N VAL A 414 12.03 18.20 17.02
CA VAL A 414 11.16 17.29 17.78
C VAL A 414 11.96 16.05 18.16
N LEU A 415 12.10 15.82 19.47
CA LEU A 415 12.54 14.56 20.02
C LEU A 415 11.39 13.57 19.95
N ARG A 416 11.60 12.45 19.26
CA ARG A 416 10.73 11.28 19.31
C ARG A 416 11.51 10.13 19.95
N VAL A 417 10.97 9.56 21.04
CA VAL A 417 11.50 8.33 21.64
C VAL A 417 10.45 7.25 21.50
N THR A 418 10.76 6.18 20.78
CA THR A 418 9.86 5.04 20.61
C THR A 418 10.47 3.80 21.25
N ALA A 419 9.65 2.96 21.86
CA ALA A 419 10.12 1.72 22.46
C ALA A 419 9.07 0.62 22.38
N ARG A 420 9.53 -0.63 22.42
CA ARG A 420 8.71 -1.84 22.58
C ARG A 420 9.16 -2.63 23.81
N HIS A 421 8.22 -3.36 24.41
CA HIS A 421 8.50 -4.27 25.52
C HIS A 421 7.35 -5.25 25.68
N GLU A 422 7.64 -6.48 26.11
CA GLU A 422 6.62 -7.48 26.50
C GLU A 422 5.66 -7.01 27.61
N LYS A 423 6.17 -6.24 28.59
CA LYS A 423 5.41 -5.77 29.76
C LYS A 423 4.93 -4.34 29.53
N ARG A 424 3.61 -4.17 29.45
CA ARG A 424 2.96 -2.86 29.37
C ARG A 424 3.40 -1.91 30.49
N SER A 425 3.57 -2.43 31.70
CA SER A 425 3.92 -1.64 32.89
C SER A 425 5.27 -0.90 32.74
N VAL A 426 6.24 -1.47 32.01
CA VAL A 426 7.55 -0.84 31.77
C VAL A 426 7.39 0.37 30.85
N LEU A 427 6.57 0.27 29.80
CA LEU A 427 6.31 1.39 28.89
C LEU A 427 5.43 2.46 29.55
N ASP A 428 4.53 2.07 30.44
CA ASP A 428 3.75 3.02 31.25
C ASP A 428 4.66 3.83 32.20
N ILE A 429 5.81 3.29 32.65
CA ILE A 429 6.85 4.06 33.36
C ILE A 429 7.44 5.11 32.41
N MET A 430 7.83 4.71 31.19
CA MET A 430 8.40 5.63 30.20
C MET A 430 7.47 6.83 29.92
N GLY A 431 6.18 6.58 29.74
CA GLY A 431 5.19 7.64 29.52
C GLY A 431 5.03 8.60 30.71
N LYS A 432 5.21 8.11 31.95
CA LYS A 432 5.21 8.95 33.16
C LYS A 432 6.49 9.75 33.30
N GLU A 433 7.65 9.12 33.10
CA GLU A 433 8.94 9.78 33.23
C GLU A 433 9.14 10.84 32.15
N ALA A 434 8.74 10.58 30.90
CA ALA A 434 8.75 11.59 29.84
C ALA A 434 8.01 12.88 30.23
N ALA A 435 6.83 12.75 30.86
CA ALA A 435 6.10 13.90 31.37
C ALA A 435 6.81 14.57 32.56
N SER A 436 7.43 13.79 33.44
CA SER A 436 8.23 14.29 34.57
C SER A 436 9.43 15.14 34.13
N PHE A 437 10.07 14.77 33.01
CA PHE A 437 11.19 15.55 32.48
C PHE A 437 10.84 16.96 32.02
N LEU A 438 9.56 17.31 31.83
CA LEU A 438 9.15 18.69 31.56
C LEU A 438 9.57 19.65 32.67
N THR A 439 9.59 19.20 33.93
CA THR A 439 10.00 20.02 35.08
C THR A 439 11.39 19.66 35.60
N ASN A 440 11.92 18.50 35.19
CA ASN A 440 13.15 17.93 35.74
C ASN A 440 14.32 17.90 34.74
N SER A 441 14.23 18.62 33.62
CA SER A 441 15.29 18.68 32.62
C SER A 441 15.50 20.09 32.04
N ALA A 442 16.09 20.18 30.84
CA ALA A 442 16.47 21.43 30.21
C ALA A 442 15.24 22.32 29.89
N PRO A 443 15.37 23.66 29.98
CA PRO A 443 14.30 24.56 29.56
C PRO A 443 14.10 24.53 28.03
N GLY A 444 12.95 25.03 27.59
CA GLY A 444 12.59 25.10 26.17
C GLY A 444 12.02 23.80 25.60
N ILE A 445 11.39 22.97 26.44
CA ILE A 445 10.75 21.71 26.06
C ILE A 445 9.25 21.72 26.32
N CYS A 446 8.47 21.05 25.48
CA CYS A 446 7.06 20.75 25.75
C CYS A 446 6.62 19.44 25.06
N MET A 447 5.55 18.82 25.56
CA MET A 447 4.93 17.67 24.87
C MET A 447 4.21 18.16 23.61
N LEU A 448 4.31 17.41 22.52
CA LEU A 448 3.55 17.70 21.30
C LEU A 448 2.11 17.17 21.35
N THR A 449 1.89 16.08 22.08
CA THR A 449 0.56 15.49 22.24
C THR A 449 -0.12 15.99 23.50
N SER A 450 -1.45 16.11 23.48
CA SER A 450 -2.23 16.42 24.67
C SER A 450 -2.16 15.25 25.67
N GLY A 451 -1.64 15.52 26.87
CA GLY A 451 -1.56 14.53 27.94
C GLY A 451 -0.36 13.58 27.83
N ARG A 452 -0.35 12.55 28.68
CA ARG A 452 0.76 11.60 28.75
C ARG A 452 0.72 10.63 27.56
N PRO A 453 1.87 10.26 26.97
CA PRO A 453 1.97 9.19 26.00
C PRO A 453 1.33 7.90 26.52
N LYS A 454 0.55 7.23 25.68
CA LYS A 454 -0.16 6.00 26.03
C LYS A 454 0.49 4.80 25.37
N THR A 455 0.73 3.76 26.16
CA THR A 455 1.14 2.46 25.67
C THR A 455 0.01 1.81 24.85
N SER A 456 0.33 1.31 23.66
CA SER A 456 -0.58 0.53 22.82
C SER A 456 -0.04 -0.89 22.64
N PRO A 457 -0.87 -1.87 22.24
CA PRO A 457 -0.36 -3.12 21.73
C PRO A 457 0.61 -2.89 20.57
N ASN A 458 1.57 -3.79 20.45
CA ASN A 458 2.45 -3.87 19.30
C ASN A 458 1.99 -5.05 18.42
N PHE A 459 1.60 -4.76 17.19
CA PHE A 459 1.19 -5.79 16.24
C PHE A 459 2.35 -6.13 15.31
N VAL A 460 2.45 -7.40 14.96
CA VAL A 460 3.44 -7.92 14.01
C VAL A 460 2.70 -8.71 12.95
N GLY A 461 3.01 -8.42 11.68
CA GLY A 461 2.50 -9.16 10.54
C GLY A 461 3.47 -10.29 10.16
N SER A 462 2.90 -11.41 9.75
CA SER A 462 3.61 -12.53 9.14
C SER A 462 2.97 -12.79 7.78
N SER A 463 3.74 -12.97 6.72
CA SER A 463 3.21 -13.32 5.40
C SER A 463 3.69 -14.71 4.99
N ALA A 464 2.76 -15.47 4.42
CA ALA A 464 3.03 -16.77 3.85
C ALA A 464 2.22 -16.93 2.56
N LEU A 465 2.43 -18.07 1.91
CA LEU A 465 1.64 -18.55 0.80
C LEU A 465 0.78 -19.72 1.28
N VAL A 466 -0.49 -19.74 0.89
CA VAL A 466 -1.40 -20.86 1.12
C VAL A 466 -1.81 -21.48 -0.22
N ARG A 467 -1.98 -22.79 -0.24
CA ARG A 467 -2.49 -23.53 -1.40
C ARG A 467 -3.88 -23.04 -1.81
N ARG A 468 -4.04 -22.64 -3.07
CA ARG A 468 -5.32 -22.13 -3.61
C ARG A 468 -6.46 -23.14 -3.47
N ASP A 469 -6.16 -24.43 -3.71
CA ASP A 469 -7.10 -25.55 -3.62
C ASP A 469 -7.55 -25.88 -2.19
N SER A 470 -6.94 -25.25 -1.19
CA SER A 470 -7.37 -25.33 0.20
C SER A 470 -8.40 -24.26 0.57
N LEU A 471 -8.67 -23.31 -0.31
CA LEU A 471 -9.67 -22.26 -0.08
C LEU A 471 -10.97 -22.58 -0.83
N HIS A 472 -12.08 -22.40 -0.13
CA HIS A 472 -13.42 -22.56 -0.69
C HIS A 472 -14.22 -21.26 -0.50
N PRO A 473 -13.96 -20.22 -1.32
CA PRO A 473 -14.75 -19.01 -1.27
C PRO A 473 -16.20 -19.27 -1.59
N VAL A 474 -17.06 -18.54 -0.90
CA VAL A 474 -18.51 -18.59 -1.08
C VAL A 474 -19.09 -17.20 -1.22
N VAL A 475 -20.19 -17.09 -1.95
CA VAL A 475 -20.90 -15.82 -2.15
C VAL A 475 -22.32 -15.94 -1.61
N PHE A 476 -22.70 -15.01 -0.72
CA PHE A 476 -24.06 -14.85 -0.23
C PHE A 476 -24.72 -13.68 -0.95
N VAL A 477 -25.86 -13.90 -1.61
CA VAL A 477 -26.48 -12.90 -2.49
C VAL A 477 -27.92 -12.60 -2.05
N GLY A 478 -28.19 -11.34 -1.69
CA GLY A 478 -29.50 -10.89 -1.23
C GLY A 478 -30.04 -11.75 -0.08
N SER A 479 -31.33 -12.06 -0.12
CA SER A 479 -32.01 -12.91 0.87
C SER A 479 -31.78 -14.43 0.67
N GLN A 480 -30.91 -14.85 -0.26
CA GLN A 480 -30.61 -16.26 -0.47
C GLN A 480 -29.93 -16.84 0.78
N LYS A 481 -30.50 -17.94 1.30
CA LYS A 481 -29.98 -18.61 2.51
C LYS A 481 -28.76 -19.49 2.24
N SER A 482 -28.69 -20.07 1.03
CA SER A 482 -27.59 -20.95 0.65
C SER A 482 -26.49 -20.13 -0.03
N PRO A 483 -25.23 -20.26 0.40
CA PRO A 483 -24.11 -19.69 -0.34
C PRO A 483 -23.96 -20.33 -1.71
N ILE A 484 -23.36 -19.59 -2.63
CA ILE A 484 -22.88 -20.09 -3.92
C ILE A 484 -21.39 -20.39 -3.77
N ASP A 485 -21.01 -21.65 -3.97
CA ASP A 485 -19.61 -22.06 -3.96
C ASP A 485 -18.88 -21.50 -5.19
N VAL A 486 -17.70 -20.91 -4.96
CA VAL A 486 -16.83 -20.39 -6.01
C VAL A 486 -15.46 -21.06 -5.91
N PRO A 487 -15.30 -22.29 -6.41
CA PRO A 487 -14.01 -22.95 -6.43
C PRO A 487 -13.02 -22.13 -7.27
N LEU A 488 -11.87 -21.82 -6.68
CA LEU A 488 -10.85 -21.00 -7.33
C LEU A 488 -10.17 -21.80 -8.44
N THR A 489 -10.02 -21.18 -9.61
CA THR A 489 -9.46 -21.86 -10.80
C THR A 489 -8.01 -22.27 -10.58
N LEU A 490 -7.71 -23.54 -10.87
CA LEU A 490 -6.36 -24.12 -10.89
C LEU A 490 -5.85 -24.42 -12.30
N ASP A 491 -6.75 -24.40 -13.28
CA ASP A 491 -6.42 -24.79 -14.64
C ASP A 491 -5.40 -23.84 -15.27
N GLY A 492 -4.36 -24.42 -15.88
CA GLY A 492 -3.20 -23.71 -16.44
C GLY A 492 -2.32 -22.92 -15.45
N CYS A 493 -2.51 -23.10 -14.14
CA CYS A 493 -1.57 -22.53 -13.16
C CYS A 493 -0.15 -23.09 -13.37
N LEU A 494 0.86 -22.24 -13.15
CA LEU A 494 2.25 -22.66 -13.28
C LEU A 494 2.56 -23.78 -12.28
N SER A 495 3.09 -24.90 -12.79
CA SER A 495 3.46 -26.04 -11.98
C SER A 495 4.71 -25.72 -11.16
N GLY A 496 4.53 -25.39 -9.88
CA GLY A 496 5.68 -25.15 -9.01
C GLY A 496 5.36 -24.37 -7.73
N LYS A 497 6.39 -24.24 -6.90
CA LYS A 497 6.40 -23.28 -5.80
C LYS A 497 6.73 -21.90 -6.38
N PRO A 498 6.18 -20.79 -5.86
CA PRO A 498 6.63 -19.46 -6.23
C PRO A 498 8.02 -19.30 -5.61
N SER A 499 9.03 -19.69 -6.36
CA SER A 499 10.43 -19.44 -6.03
C SER A 499 10.80 -18.08 -6.59
N THR A 500 11.83 -17.46 -6.03
CA THR A 500 12.55 -16.26 -6.53
C THR A 500 13.00 -16.36 -7.99
N SER A 501 12.85 -17.55 -8.59
CA SER A 501 13.03 -17.87 -9.98
C SER A 501 11.77 -18.60 -10.50
N LEU A 502 10.75 -17.86 -10.93
CA LEU A 502 9.93 -18.35 -12.04
C LEU A 502 10.86 -18.38 -13.25
N ASP A 503 11.56 -19.51 -13.40
CA ASP A 503 12.69 -19.76 -14.30
C ASP A 503 13.57 -18.55 -14.61
N SER A 504 14.66 -18.45 -13.85
CA SER A 504 15.89 -17.72 -14.18
C SER A 504 16.58 -18.23 -15.47
N ALA A 505 15.83 -18.83 -16.41
CA ALA A 505 16.22 -19.00 -17.80
C ALA A 505 16.15 -17.69 -18.59
N THR A 506 15.42 -16.69 -18.09
CA THR A 506 15.48 -15.29 -18.56
C THR A 506 15.27 -14.32 -17.41
N ALA A 507 15.95 -14.50 -16.28
CA ALA A 507 16.37 -13.29 -15.57
C ALA A 507 17.21 -12.56 -16.60
N VAL A 508 16.65 -11.52 -17.22
CA VAL A 508 17.37 -10.66 -18.13
C VAL A 508 18.40 -9.94 -17.26
N SER A 509 19.50 -10.65 -17.07
CA SER A 509 20.82 -10.12 -16.82
C SER A 509 21.07 -9.12 -17.94
N GLY A 510 20.72 -7.86 -17.64
CA GLY A 510 20.80 -6.75 -18.56
C GLY A 510 19.79 -6.82 -19.70
N VAL A 511 18.94 -5.79 -19.79
CA VAL A 511 18.93 -5.08 -21.09
C VAL A 511 20.41 -4.98 -21.43
N ALA A 512 20.88 -5.73 -22.44
CA ALA A 512 22.25 -5.66 -22.87
C ALA A 512 22.47 -4.17 -23.07
N LEU A 513 23.24 -3.55 -22.15
CA LEU A 513 23.60 -2.16 -22.28
C LEU A 513 24.21 -2.14 -23.66
N SER A 514 23.49 -1.58 -24.63
CA SER A 514 24.11 -1.32 -25.91
C SER A 514 25.36 -0.56 -25.51
N PRO A 515 26.57 -0.98 -25.93
CA PRO A 515 27.78 -0.24 -25.66
C PRO A 515 27.63 1.07 -26.44
N THR A 516 26.84 1.97 -25.87
CA THR A 516 26.76 3.35 -26.26
C THR A 516 28.10 3.87 -25.84
N LEU A 517 28.91 4.18 -26.86
CA LEU A 517 30.16 4.89 -26.71
C LEU A 517 29.98 5.94 -25.61
N PRO A 518 30.93 6.08 -24.68
CA PRO A 518 30.84 7.11 -23.66
C PRO A 518 30.49 8.42 -24.37
N PRO A 519 29.43 9.12 -23.92
CA PRO A 519 28.88 10.26 -24.63
C PRO A 519 30.01 11.19 -25.08
N GLN A 520 30.23 11.27 -26.40
CA GLN A 520 31.24 12.16 -26.97
C GLN A 520 30.73 13.59 -26.80
N GLY A 521 31.18 14.28 -25.76
CA GLY A 521 30.76 15.64 -25.46
C GLY A 521 30.95 16.06 -24.00
N LEU A 522 30.62 17.32 -23.71
CA LEU A 522 30.66 17.86 -22.35
C LEU A 522 29.57 17.20 -21.50
N MET A 523 29.97 16.50 -20.43
CA MET A 523 29.06 15.90 -19.45
C MET A 523 28.73 16.91 -18.36
N TRP A 524 27.45 17.04 -18.00
CA TRP A 524 27.01 17.87 -16.89
C TRP A 524 26.59 17.04 -15.69
N ARG A 525 26.95 17.48 -14.50
CA ARG A 525 26.64 16.81 -13.24
C ARG A 525 25.32 17.36 -12.68
N ALA A 526 24.24 16.63 -12.86
CA ALA A 526 22.92 16.97 -12.35
C ALA A 526 22.61 16.21 -11.05
N LYS A 527 21.78 16.79 -10.18
CA LYS A 527 21.20 16.03 -9.05
C LYS A 527 20.14 15.08 -9.60
N LEU A 528 20.00 13.90 -9.00
CA LEU A 528 19.08 12.88 -9.52
C LEU A 528 17.63 13.39 -9.68
N HIS A 529 17.11 14.19 -8.74
CA HIS A 529 15.76 14.77 -8.85
C HIS A 529 15.56 15.77 -9.99
N GLU A 530 16.65 16.35 -10.53
CA GLU A 530 16.58 17.27 -11.67
C GLU A 530 16.34 16.51 -12.97
N VAL A 531 16.68 15.22 -13.02
CA VAL A 531 16.58 14.37 -14.23
C VAL A 531 15.62 13.19 -14.08
N ALA A 532 15.14 12.90 -12.88
CA ALA A 532 14.20 11.82 -12.58
C ALA A 532 13.17 12.20 -11.51
N THR A 533 12.01 11.53 -11.52
CA THR A 533 11.09 11.47 -10.37
C THR A 533 11.25 10.14 -9.64
N GLY A 534 10.67 10.04 -8.43
CA GLY A 534 10.86 8.89 -7.57
C GLY A 534 9.54 8.43 -6.96
N ARG A 535 9.33 7.12 -6.93
CA ARG A 535 8.24 6.50 -6.17
C ARG A 535 8.80 5.46 -5.24
N SER A 536 8.15 5.27 -4.10
CA SER A 536 8.44 4.14 -3.24
C SER A 536 7.20 3.63 -2.53
N GLY A 537 7.25 2.37 -2.12
CA GLY A 537 6.23 1.69 -1.32
C GLY A 537 6.85 0.55 -0.52
N ASP A 538 6.09 0.02 0.43
CA ASP A 538 6.52 -1.07 1.31
C ASP A 538 5.84 -2.40 0.99
N LYS A 539 6.56 -3.49 1.25
CA LYS A 539 5.99 -4.84 1.28
C LYS A 539 6.68 -5.65 2.37
N GLY A 540 6.00 -5.82 3.50
CA GLY A 540 6.58 -6.44 4.68
C GLY A 540 7.77 -5.61 5.18
N ASP A 541 8.94 -6.23 5.33
CA ASP A 541 10.19 -5.54 5.70
C ASP A 541 11.04 -5.09 4.48
N SER A 542 10.48 -5.20 3.27
CA SER A 542 11.11 -4.76 2.03
C SER A 542 10.51 -3.45 1.54
N ALA A 543 11.32 -2.67 0.83
CA ALA A 543 10.93 -1.43 0.18
C ALA A 543 11.15 -1.55 -1.32
N ASN A 544 10.30 -0.91 -2.12
CA ASN A 544 10.63 -0.61 -3.51
C ASN A 544 10.93 0.89 -3.67
N VAL A 545 11.86 1.22 -4.57
CA VAL A 545 12.19 2.59 -4.98
C VAL A 545 12.31 2.61 -6.50
N ALA A 546 11.31 3.17 -7.16
CA ALA A 546 11.31 3.40 -8.59
C ALA A 546 11.87 4.79 -8.92
N ILE A 547 12.72 4.84 -9.94
CA ILE A 547 13.31 6.06 -10.50
C ILE A 547 12.84 6.15 -11.94
N ILE A 548 12.11 7.22 -12.25
CA ILE A 548 11.45 7.43 -13.56
C ILE A 548 12.14 8.61 -14.23
N ALA A 549 12.72 8.41 -15.42
CA ALA A 549 13.41 9.48 -16.12
C ALA A 549 12.41 10.59 -16.52
N ARG A 550 12.78 11.86 -16.28
CA ARG A 550 11.96 13.01 -16.70
C ARG A 550 11.91 13.17 -18.22
N ASP A 551 12.94 12.68 -18.90
CA ASP A 551 13.08 12.65 -20.35
C ASP A 551 13.71 11.31 -20.75
N ALA A 552 13.24 10.71 -21.84
CA ALA A 552 13.72 9.42 -22.34
C ALA A 552 15.25 9.41 -22.57
N THR A 553 15.84 10.55 -22.94
CA THR A 553 17.28 10.69 -23.16
C THR A 553 18.13 10.53 -21.89
N PHE A 554 17.54 10.70 -20.70
CA PHE A 554 18.23 10.48 -19.43
C PHE A 554 18.24 9.02 -18.98
N TYR A 555 17.37 8.18 -19.56
CA TYR A 555 17.16 6.80 -19.10
C TYR A 555 18.46 5.98 -19.06
N GLU A 556 19.18 5.93 -20.16
CA GLU A 556 20.45 5.17 -20.25
C GLU A 556 21.50 5.71 -19.28
N HIS A 557 21.58 7.03 -19.09
CA HIS A 557 22.51 7.63 -18.13
C HIS A 557 22.18 7.26 -16.69
N ILE A 558 20.89 7.24 -16.33
CA ILE A 558 20.41 6.81 -15.01
C ILE A 558 20.68 5.32 -14.83
N LEU A 559 20.34 4.49 -15.82
CA LEU A 559 20.51 3.04 -15.77
C LEU A 559 21.99 2.62 -15.59
N GLN A 560 22.92 3.36 -16.18
CA GLN A 560 24.36 3.10 -16.05
C GLN A 560 24.94 3.53 -14.70
N GLN A 561 24.46 4.63 -14.12
CA GLN A 561 25.07 5.26 -12.93
C GLN A 561 24.37 4.94 -11.62
N VAL A 562 23.05 4.77 -11.64
CA VAL A 562 22.27 4.39 -10.46
C VAL A 562 22.21 2.86 -10.42
N THR A 563 23.23 2.25 -9.83
CA THR A 563 23.36 0.80 -9.71
C THR A 563 22.81 0.31 -8.36
N PRO A 564 22.52 -0.99 -8.22
CA PRO A 564 22.17 -1.58 -6.91
C PRO A 564 23.17 -1.22 -5.80
N GLN A 565 24.47 -1.16 -6.12
CA GLN A 565 25.52 -0.85 -5.16
C GLN A 565 25.46 0.62 -4.71
N VAL A 566 25.14 1.55 -5.62
CA VAL A 566 24.98 2.96 -5.28
C VAL A 566 23.76 3.15 -4.37
N VAL A 567 22.64 2.51 -4.69
CA VAL A 567 21.42 2.55 -3.85
C VAL A 567 21.66 1.91 -2.49
N PHE A 568 22.32 0.75 -2.44
CA PHE A 568 22.70 0.08 -1.18
C PHE A 568 23.58 1.00 -0.32
N SER A 569 24.62 1.61 -0.91
CA SER A 569 25.52 2.50 -0.18
C SER A 569 24.80 3.74 0.38
N ALA A 570 23.86 4.30 -0.39
CA ALA A 570 23.08 5.46 0.02
C ALA A 570 22.08 5.15 1.15
N LEU A 571 21.62 3.90 1.26
CA LEU A 571 20.61 3.46 2.23
C LEU A 571 21.17 2.49 3.29
N GLN A 572 22.49 2.30 3.35
CA GLN A 572 23.13 1.28 4.19
C GLN A 572 22.78 1.41 5.68
N HIS A 573 22.52 2.63 6.18
CA HIS A 573 22.14 2.88 7.58
C HIS A 573 20.75 2.35 7.94
N LEU A 574 19.97 1.96 6.93
CA LEU A 574 18.60 1.45 7.09
C LEU A 574 18.51 -0.05 6.85
N ILE A 575 19.45 -0.61 6.08
CA ILE A 575 19.45 -2.02 5.67
C ILE A 575 20.03 -2.88 6.79
N ALA A 576 19.22 -3.78 7.33
CA ALA A 576 19.67 -4.72 8.35
C ALA A 576 20.60 -5.80 7.76
N PRO A 577 21.39 -6.51 8.59
CA PRO A 577 22.28 -7.57 8.12
C PRO A 577 21.60 -8.61 7.22
N GLY A 578 22.23 -8.89 6.08
CA GLY A 578 21.71 -9.80 5.06
C GLY A 578 20.59 -9.22 4.20
N GLY A 579 20.32 -7.91 4.28
CA GLY A 579 19.51 -7.20 3.28
C GLY A 579 20.28 -6.99 1.98
N ALA A 580 19.56 -6.85 0.88
CA ALA A 580 20.11 -6.72 -0.47
C ALA A 580 19.33 -5.67 -1.28
N VAL A 581 19.95 -5.21 -2.37
CA VAL A 581 19.28 -4.36 -3.37
C VAL A 581 19.27 -5.08 -4.71
N THR A 582 18.08 -5.27 -5.27
CA THR A 582 17.85 -5.86 -6.59
C THR A 582 17.27 -4.81 -7.53
N ARG A 583 17.67 -4.81 -8.80
CA ARG A 583 17.21 -3.83 -9.80
C ARG A 583 16.41 -4.51 -10.91
N PHE A 584 15.25 -3.94 -11.24
CA PHE A 584 14.39 -4.33 -12.34
C PHE A 584 14.21 -3.15 -13.30
N ALA A 585 14.39 -3.37 -14.59
CA ALA A 585 14.25 -2.32 -15.61
C ALA A 585 12.83 -2.29 -16.17
N VAL A 586 12.28 -1.09 -16.39
CA VAL A 586 10.95 -0.90 -17.00
C VAL A 586 11.09 0.06 -18.18
N PRO A 587 11.66 -0.40 -19.32
CA PRO A 587 12.07 0.46 -20.41
C PRO A 587 10.89 1.16 -21.10
N GLY A 588 9.71 0.55 -21.12
CA GLY A 588 8.50 1.11 -21.74
C GLY A 588 8.02 2.45 -21.14
N VAL A 589 8.45 2.76 -19.91
CA VAL A 589 8.20 4.05 -19.23
C VAL A 589 9.49 4.74 -18.77
N HIS A 590 10.64 4.31 -19.29
CA HIS A 590 11.95 4.88 -18.97
C HIS A 590 12.25 4.88 -17.45
N ALA A 591 11.87 3.80 -16.77
CA ALA A 591 12.04 3.68 -15.33
C ALA A 591 12.92 2.49 -14.92
N VAL A 592 13.43 2.58 -13.69
CA VAL A 592 14.21 1.54 -13.03
C VAL A 592 13.67 1.38 -11.62
N ASN A 593 13.27 0.17 -11.26
CA ASN A 593 12.77 -0.18 -9.93
C ASN A 593 13.85 -0.88 -9.10
N PHE A 594 14.05 -0.45 -7.87
CA PHE A 594 14.97 -1.08 -6.92
C PHE A 594 14.18 -1.68 -5.77
N VAL A 595 14.40 -2.95 -5.47
CA VAL A 595 13.87 -3.60 -4.28
C VAL A 595 14.96 -3.70 -3.24
N ILE A 596 14.74 -3.10 -2.07
CA ILE A 596 15.65 -3.12 -0.93
C ILE A 596 15.04 -4.01 0.16
N THR A 597 15.66 -5.14 0.45
CA THR A 597 15.18 -6.06 1.48
C THR A 597 15.71 -5.69 2.87
N LYS A 598 14.93 -5.99 3.90
CA LYS A 598 15.26 -5.73 5.32
C LYS A 598 15.57 -4.27 5.63
N ALA A 599 14.81 -3.36 5.03
CA ALA A 599 15.07 -1.92 5.09
C ALA A 599 14.15 -1.17 6.04
N LEU A 600 13.15 -1.81 6.66
CA LEU A 600 12.07 -1.13 7.38
C LEU A 600 12.05 -1.36 8.88
N GLY A 601 12.88 -2.27 9.38
CA GLY A 601 12.93 -2.58 10.81
C GLY A 601 11.72 -3.39 11.26
N GLY A 602 11.30 -4.36 10.43
CA GLY A 602 10.16 -5.25 10.68
C GLY A 602 8.85 -4.80 10.04
N GLY A 603 8.91 -3.87 9.07
CA GLY A 603 7.75 -3.38 8.30
C GLY A 603 6.80 -2.44 9.05
N GLY A 604 5.77 -1.95 8.34
CA GLY A 604 4.89 -0.88 8.79
C GLY A 604 4.22 -1.08 10.17
N LEU A 605 3.90 -2.33 10.50
CA LEU A 605 3.24 -2.70 11.75
C LEU A 605 4.16 -2.61 12.98
N SER A 606 5.42 -3.05 12.84
CA SER A 606 6.32 -3.29 13.98
C SER A 606 7.49 -2.31 14.07
N SER A 607 7.75 -1.55 13.01
CA SER A 607 8.87 -0.61 12.94
C SER A 607 8.78 0.49 14.01
N LEU A 608 9.90 0.70 14.71
CA LEU A 608 10.11 1.83 15.62
C LEU A 608 10.56 3.09 14.88
N ARG A 609 10.89 2.99 13.59
CA ARG A 609 11.41 4.10 12.79
C ARG A 609 10.36 5.18 12.54
N LEU A 610 10.84 6.36 12.14
CA LEU A 610 9.98 7.50 11.80
C LEU A 610 9.16 7.26 10.55
N ASP A 611 9.80 6.76 9.49
CA ASP A 611 9.14 6.35 8.26
C ASP A 611 8.97 4.83 8.28
N ARG A 612 7.71 4.39 8.43
CA ARG A 612 7.35 2.98 8.56
C ARG A 612 6.85 2.37 7.23
N TYR A 613 6.44 3.23 6.29
CA TYR A 613 5.78 2.86 5.04
C TYR A 613 6.53 3.38 3.80
N VAL A 614 7.80 3.76 3.98
CA VAL A 614 8.69 4.09 2.87
C VAL A 614 8.24 5.33 2.08
N LEU A 615 7.21 6.05 2.49
CA LEU A 615 6.62 7.16 1.71
C LEU A 615 7.64 8.25 1.40
N ARG A 616 8.72 8.36 2.18
CA ARG A 616 9.75 9.38 1.99
C ARG A 616 10.86 8.96 1.04
N TYR A 617 11.04 7.67 0.74
CA TYR A 617 12.02 7.26 -0.29
C TYR A 617 11.56 7.58 -1.72
N SER A 618 10.32 8.04 -1.92
CA SER A 618 9.90 8.68 -3.17
C SER A 618 10.70 9.97 -3.41
N SER A 619 11.17 10.60 -2.32
CA SER A 619 12.16 11.66 -2.36
C SER A 619 13.61 11.15 -2.41
N CYS A 620 13.87 9.87 -2.68
CA CYS A 620 15.20 9.31 -2.96
C CYS A 620 15.95 10.04 -4.08
N PRO A 621 15.31 10.64 -5.11
CA PRO A 621 15.99 11.55 -6.03
C PRO A 621 16.58 12.82 -5.36
N ARG A 622 16.12 13.15 -4.15
CA ARG A 622 16.67 14.18 -3.25
C ARG A 622 17.75 13.65 -2.31
N LEU A 623 18.03 12.33 -2.29
CA LEU A 623 19.33 11.87 -1.82
C LEU A 623 20.39 12.54 -2.70
N THR A 624 21.53 12.83 -2.10
CA THR A 624 22.65 13.60 -2.65
C THR A 624 23.35 12.94 -3.85
N MET A 625 22.67 12.02 -4.55
CA MET A 625 23.16 11.35 -5.74
C MET A 625 23.21 12.32 -6.92
N PHE A 626 24.30 12.22 -7.65
CA PHE A 626 24.52 12.97 -8.89
C PHE A 626 24.63 12.00 -10.06
N VAL A 627 24.07 12.41 -11.19
CA VAL A 627 24.15 11.68 -12.46
C VAL A 627 24.83 12.60 -13.46
N SER A 628 25.81 12.06 -14.18
CA SER A 628 26.46 12.74 -15.29
C SER A 628 25.64 12.51 -16.56
N ILE A 629 25.17 13.57 -17.20
CA ILE A 629 24.34 13.49 -18.41
C ILE A 629 25.02 14.17 -19.60
N GLY A 630 24.92 13.56 -20.79
CA GLY A 630 25.40 14.17 -22.03
C GLY A 630 24.46 15.29 -22.47
N ARG A 631 24.99 16.45 -22.85
CA ARG A 631 24.25 17.70 -23.12
C ARG A 631 23.11 17.52 -24.15
N PRO A 632 21.81 17.48 -23.76
CA PRO A 632 20.71 17.49 -24.71
C PRO A 632 20.17 18.91 -24.89
N LYS A 633 19.52 19.19 -26.03
CA LYS A 633 18.81 20.45 -26.34
C LYS A 633 17.79 20.88 -25.25
N ALA A 634 17.38 19.96 -24.38
CA ALA A 634 16.30 20.11 -23.40
C ALA A 634 16.65 20.95 -22.15
N MET A 635 17.93 21.14 -21.80
CA MET A 635 18.30 21.95 -20.64
C MET A 635 18.00 23.45 -20.79
N LEU A 636 17.69 23.92 -22.00
CA LEU A 636 17.31 25.31 -22.25
C LEU A 636 15.93 25.68 -21.69
N ASN A 637 15.06 24.71 -21.39
CA ASN A 637 13.67 25.00 -21.00
C ASN A 637 13.33 24.73 -19.52
N TYR A 638 14.17 23.98 -18.79
CA TYR A 638 13.89 23.63 -17.39
C TYR A 638 14.50 24.61 -16.37
N CYS A 639 15.56 25.36 -16.74
CA CYS A 639 16.16 26.37 -15.87
C CYS A 639 15.45 27.75 -15.91
N SER A 640 14.31 27.86 -16.62
CA SER A 640 13.60 29.12 -16.84
C SER A 640 12.15 29.13 -16.32
N ARG A 641 11.81 28.30 -15.33
CA ARG A 641 10.54 28.39 -14.60
C ARG A 641 10.75 28.31 -13.11
#